data_AF-A0A936MTB8-F1
#
_entry.id   AF-A0A936MTB8-F1
#
_cell.length_a   1.000
_cell.length_b   1.000
_cell.length_c   1.000
_cell.angle_alpha   90.00
_cell.angle_beta   90.00
_cell.angle_gamma   90.00
#
_symmetry.space_group_name_H-M   'P 1'
#
loop_
_entity.id
_entity.type
_entity.pdbx_description
1 polymer ?
#
loop_
_entity_poly.entity_id
_entity_poly.type
_entity_poly.pdbx_seq_one_letter_code
_entity_poly.pdbx_strand_id
1 'polypeptide(L)'
;MKNTVKRRLTGLVLSSAVLTLGPFVVGCAEGGTVNVPSTGSGGNGGGDGGGGGDGGVGGDGGDGGFAGSGGGTGSGGDAGAGGGANAKLAVCVLNDGGPADPCASPANLSFDTVPAGTQRMRAFRIDNESDADAIFETVTIQDPDYSVETVRYVEDPPNDPSQWLRVPVNLPSTRPPGGSLYFEVTYTSTGIAEMLAPTEALVSATVGGVAMPDVVVPIVGEAVGCAAGTAACDGDPSNGCDTNTNTTVEHCGDCGNVCNLPNASAACEAGACTVAACSAGFEDCNAMAGDGCEVDTTANMNHCGACGNVCELANASEVCAASQCLITGCTAPFQNCDAMNSNGCEANVETSILHCGACNSPCSLPNATEACVSGVCSIGMCDASYGDCDMMPGNGCEVNTDTSVSHCGGCGMACNLPNAMEACVSGTCSIGTCETGFDDCDGMTPTGCETSVATDVLNCGACNNDCSTLMVNANVGCTAGSCQLVSCLPGYGDADGQAANGCECTYVGPDLPDDTFADTNCDGIDGDASAAVFVAITGSDANPGTRQQPMFTLAGALSKAQQLGKKQVYVSAGIYDGRLTLLNGISIYGGYSAQNNWARSPANIVTIQSSGVLNGRVTAVEGKDLITAMTLDRLTIKTFDTLTIGASNYAMYCNNCTAVTLRNSSLIAGAAGPGSAGTNGTAGAQGNNGANGSPGACDSSGIRTGGTGGGSACSRTGGGGGNGGAPGTNPGGNGGLGTGGTQGGSGGSGGDPGQGGGNGNTGAPGGNGSNGAAGSGGSTTTNFWVGNGGGIGTSGAHGNGGGGGGGGGGQGGGFVINGGGNGGGGGGAGGCAGSGGTGGTAGGGSFGLFLVNSTGMMLSGNAITSGKGGNGGSGGSGASGGNGGGGGNGATTCTSEVGPGGNGGAGGKGGNGGHGGGGAGGPSYAVYRVNSGGVSTANNILVFGTGGAGGTSSGNSGAPVRRVRSSDFRSR
;
A
#
# COMPACT_ATOMS: atom_id res chain seq x y z
N MET A 1 -5.45 29.30 -31.42
CA MET A 1 -6.34 29.05 -32.57
C MET A 1 -7.63 28.42 -32.06
N LYS A 2 -8.77 29.00 -32.46
CA LYS A 2 -10.14 28.58 -32.09
C LYS A 2 -10.55 27.31 -32.86
N ASN A 3 -11.28 26.38 -32.21
CA ASN A 3 -12.59 25.88 -32.68
C ASN A 3 -13.22 24.81 -31.77
N THR A 4 -14.17 25.27 -30.94
CA THR A 4 -15.57 24.83 -30.77
C THR A 4 -16.02 23.43 -31.22
N VAL A 5 -16.60 22.66 -30.28
CA VAL A 5 -17.89 21.96 -30.48
C VAL A 5 -18.73 22.07 -29.19
N LYS A 6 -19.83 22.83 -29.26
CA LYS A 6 -20.98 22.75 -28.34
C LYS A 6 -21.91 21.63 -28.81
N ARG A 7 -22.43 20.78 -27.91
CA ARG A 7 -23.82 20.33 -27.97
C ARG A 7 -24.34 19.77 -26.63
N ARG A 8 -25.53 20.27 -26.29
CA ARG A 8 -26.43 19.96 -25.17
C ARG A 8 -26.80 18.47 -25.08
N LEU A 9 -27.03 17.96 -23.87
CA LEU A 9 -28.07 16.96 -23.53
C LEU A 9 -28.35 17.08 -22.01
N THR A 10 -29.49 17.65 -21.59
CA THR A 10 -30.74 16.96 -21.17
C THR A 10 -30.54 15.85 -20.14
N GLY A 11 -31.17 16.04 -18.97
CA GLY A 11 -31.19 15.07 -17.89
C GLY A 11 -31.75 13.71 -18.29
N LEU A 12 -31.18 12.68 -17.69
CA LEU A 12 -31.80 11.37 -17.57
C LEU A 12 -31.32 10.72 -16.28
N VAL A 13 -32.30 10.30 -15.50
CA VAL A 13 -32.23 9.42 -14.34
C VAL A 13 -31.49 8.11 -14.70
N LEU A 14 -30.48 7.76 -13.90
CA LEU A 14 -29.95 6.38 -13.74
C LEU A 14 -29.44 6.31 -12.29
N SER A 15 -30.19 5.73 -11.35
CA SER A 15 -30.19 4.29 -11.04
C SER A 15 -28.77 3.72 -10.91
N SER A 16 -28.13 4.02 -9.77
CA SER A 16 -26.90 3.36 -9.35
C SER A 16 -27.16 1.89 -9.08
N ALA A 17 -26.51 1.04 -9.88
CA ALA A 17 -26.40 -0.39 -9.65
C ALA A 17 -25.57 -0.63 -8.37
N VAL A 18 -26.16 -1.35 -7.43
CA VAL A 18 -25.50 -1.89 -6.25
C VAL A 18 -24.53 -2.98 -6.72
N LEU A 19 -23.23 -2.69 -6.65
CA LEU A 19 -22.18 -3.70 -6.68
C LEU A 19 -21.83 -4.03 -5.23
N THR A 20 -22.23 -5.20 -4.78
CA THR A 20 -21.99 -5.72 -3.42
C THR A 20 -20.52 -6.09 -3.22
N LEU A 21 -19.83 -5.35 -2.35
CA LEU A 21 -18.70 -5.81 -1.54
C LEU A 21 -19.10 -5.61 -0.07
N GLY A 22 -19.09 -6.68 0.74
CA GLY A 22 -19.55 -6.65 2.14
C GLY A 22 -18.48 -6.22 3.15
N PRO A 23 -18.81 -6.29 4.45
CA PRO A 23 -19.74 -5.41 5.15
C PRO A 23 -19.00 -4.13 5.60
N PHE A 24 -19.40 -2.96 5.07
CA PHE A 24 -19.21 -1.71 5.81
C PHE A 24 -20.33 -1.65 6.85
N VAL A 25 -20.00 -1.59 8.14
CA VAL A 25 -20.99 -1.33 9.19
C VAL A 25 -21.36 0.14 9.11
N VAL A 26 -22.65 0.37 8.87
CA VAL A 26 -23.32 1.66 8.81
C VAL A 26 -23.51 2.22 10.22
N GLY A 27 -23.15 3.50 10.39
CA GLY A 27 -23.82 4.50 11.24
C GLY A 27 -24.11 4.15 12.71
N CYS A 28 -23.41 4.81 13.63
CA CYS A 28 -23.74 4.78 15.06
C CYS A 28 -25.12 5.42 15.31
N ALA A 29 -26.12 4.61 15.64
CA ALA A 29 -27.33 5.04 16.32
C ALA A 29 -27.32 4.47 17.76
N GLU A 30 -27.40 5.37 18.74
CA GLU A 30 -27.49 5.19 20.19
C GLU A 30 -26.47 4.24 20.85
N GLY A 31 -25.42 4.80 21.49
CA GLY A 31 -24.48 4.02 22.31
C GLY A 31 -23.65 2.99 21.54
N GLY A 32 -23.04 3.40 20.43
CA GLY A 32 -22.29 2.52 19.52
C GLY A 32 -21.19 1.74 20.22
N THR A 33 -21.38 0.42 20.36
CA THR A 33 -20.37 -0.51 20.85
C THR A 33 -19.71 -1.21 19.67
N VAL A 34 -18.38 -1.13 19.54
CA VAL A 34 -17.63 -1.92 18.57
C VAL A 34 -17.33 -3.29 19.19
N ASN A 35 -17.95 -4.34 18.64
CA ASN A 35 -17.85 -5.71 19.14
C ASN A 35 -17.18 -6.62 18.11
N VAL A 36 -16.32 -7.53 18.58
CA VAL A 36 -15.87 -8.68 17.79
C VAL A 36 -16.53 -9.94 18.39
N PRO A 37 -17.39 -10.68 17.66
CA PRO A 37 -18.01 -11.87 18.22
C PRO A 37 -16.98 -12.94 18.54
N SER A 38 -17.04 -13.51 19.76
CA SER A 38 -16.18 -14.61 20.19
C SER A 38 -16.30 -15.80 19.23
N THR A 39 -15.18 -16.32 18.75
CA THR A 39 -15.12 -17.52 17.90
C THR A 39 -15.45 -18.77 18.71
N GLY A 40 -16.75 -19.04 18.90
CA GLY A 40 -17.22 -20.32 19.41
C GLY A 40 -16.97 -21.42 18.38
N SER A 41 -16.20 -22.45 18.75
CA SER A 41 -15.97 -23.63 17.91
C SER A 41 -17.27 -24.41 17.72
N GLY A 42 -17.96 -24.17 16.60
CA GLY A 42 -19.05 -25.01 16.13
C GLY A 42 -18.50 -26.30 15.51
N GLY A 43 -18.30 -27.32 16.34
CA GLY A 43 -18.11 -28.69 15.87
C GLY A 43 -19.41 -29.21 15.27
N ASN A 44 -19.52 -29.20 13.93
CA ASN A 44 -20.67 -29.77 13.24
C ASN A 44 -20.43 -31.27 13.00
N GLY A 45 -20.82 -32.08 13.99
CA GLY A 45 -20.96 -33.52 13.86
C GLY A 45 -22.39 -33.89 13.49
N GLY A 46 -22.53 -34.71 12.44
CA GLY A 46 -23.54 -35.77 12.34
C GLY A 46 -25.00 -35.36 12.16
N GLY A 47 -25.45 -35.36 10.90
CA GLY A 47 -26.85 -35.51 10.55
C GLY A 47 -27.02 -36.65 9.55
N ASP A 48 -27.06 -37.89 10.05
CA ASP A 48 -27.61 -39.04 9.30
C ASP A 48 -28.81 -39.59 10.07
N GLY A 49 -29.94 -39.67 9.35
CA GLY A 49 -31.23 -40.05 9.89
C GLY A 49 -31.35 -41.55 10.19
N GLY A 50 -31.99 -41.82 11.33
CA GLY A 50 -33.06 -42.81 11.53
C GLY A 50 -32.91 -44.23 10.97
N GLY A 51 -32.82 -45.21 11.89
CA GLY A 51 -33.18 -46.60 11.58
C GLY A 51 -32.91 -47.62 12.69
N GLY A 52 -33.84 -47.75 13.64
CA GLY A 52 -34.23 -49.05 14.21
C GLY A 52 -33.49 -49.63 15.42
N GLY A 53 -34.24 -49.83 16.51
CA GLY A 53 -34.40 -51.17 17.10
C GLY A 53 -33.66 -51.51 18.40
N ASP A 54 -34.43 -51.51 19.48
CA ASP A 54 -34.38 -52.40 20.66
C ASP A 54 -33.25 -52.35 21.71
N GLY A 55 -33.71 -52.27 22.97
CA GLY A 55 -33.08 -52.93 24.12
C GLY A 55 -32.86 -52.06 25.36
N GLY A 56 -33.73 -52.22 26.39
CA GLY A 56 -33.50 -51.70 27.75
C GLY A 56 -32.17 -52.20 28.37
N VAL A 57 -31.71 -51.73 29.53
CA VAL A 57 -32.31 -51.83 30.86
C VAL A 57 -31.46 -51.00 31.85
N GLY A 58 -32.11 -50.31 32.81
CA GLY A 58 -31.63 -50.03 34.20
C GLY A 58 -30.41 -49.12 34.37
N GLY A 59 -30.27 -48.26 35.38
CA GLY A 59 -31.00 -48.02 36.62
C GLY A 59 -30.07 -47.21 37.55
N ASP A 60 -30.68 -46.39 38.40
CA ASP A 60 -30.23 -45.84 39.71
C ASP A 60 -28.86 -45.12 39.79
N GLY A 61 -28.82 -43.84 40.18
CA GLY A 61 -28.87 -43.36 41.58
C GLY A 61 -27.54 -42.65 41.85
N GLY A 62 -27.39 -41.53 42.54
CA GLY A 62 -28.10 -40.94 43.67
C GLY A 62 -27.02 -40.48 44.67
N ASP A 63 -27.14 -39.22 45.15
CA ASP A 63 -26.53 -38.63 46.36
C ASP A 63 -25.01 -38.36 46.36
N GLY A 64 -24.42 -37.33 46.99
CA GLY A 64 -24.81 -36.20 47.86
C GLY A 64 -23.50 -35.43 48.13
N GLY A 65 -23.43 -34.10 48.14
CA GLY A 65 -23.89 -33.24 49.23
C GLY A 65 -22.97 -33.31 50.46
N PHE A 66 -21.94 -32.45 50.59
CA PHE A 66 -21.41 -31.98 51.87
C PHE A 66 -20.61 -30.68 51.72
N ALA A 67 -21.03 -29.65 52.46
CA ALA A 67 -20.38 -28.35 52.62
C ALA A 67 -19.36 -28.38 53.77
N GLY A 68 -18.32 -27.56 53.69
CA GLY A 68 -17.37 -27.35 54.79
C GLY A 68 -16.23 -26.39 54.44
N SER A 69 -16.38 -25.15 54.88
CA SER A 69 -15.47 -24.00 54.83
C SER A 69 -14.11 -24.20 55.50
N GLY A 70 -13.06 -23.52 54.99
CA GLY A 70 -11.84 -23.24 55.74
C GLY A 70 -10.73 -22.65 54.85
N GLY A 71 -10.49 -21.34 54.97
CA GLY A 71 -9.53 -20.59 54.16
C GLY A 71 -8.06 -20.90 54.46
N GLY A 72 -7.22 -20.68 53.45
CA GLY A 72 -5.78 -20.78 53.52
C GLY A 72 -5.17 -20.23 52.23
N THR A 73 -4.50 -19.09 52.36
CA THR A 73 -3.81 -18.30 51.34
C THR A 73 -2.68 -19.04 50.64
N GLY A 74 -2.49 -18.78 49.33
CA GLY A 74 -1.15 -18.76 48.74
C GLY A 74 -0.96 -19.58 47.46
N SER A 75 -1.02 -18.87 46.33
CA SER A 75 -0.15 -19.00 45.14
C SER A 75 -0.14 -20.30 44.32
N GLY A 76 -0.52 -20.15 43.04
CA GLY A 76 -0.12 -21.05 41.95
C GLY A 76 -1.28 -21.69 41.20
N GLY A 77 -2.22 -20.90 40.67
CA GLY A 77 -3.27 -21.39 39.78
C GLY A 77 -2.85 -21.27 38.32
N ASP A 78 -2.76 -22.42 37.67
CA ASP A 78 -2.68 -22.61 36.22
C ASP A 78 -3.70 -21.74 35.47
N ALA A 79 -3.23 -20.93 34.52
CA ALA A 79 -4.09 -20.36 33.48
C ALA A 79 -4.33 -21.43 32.42
N GLY A 80 -5.28 -22.32 32.70
CA GLY A 80 -5.91 -23.17 31.72
C GLY A 80 -6.94 -22.37 30.90
N ALA A 81 -6.94 -22.66 29.59
CA ALA A 81 -8.01 -22.42 28.62
C ALA A 81 -8.36 -20.96 28.30
N GLY A 82 -7.98 -20.53 27.09
CA GLY A 82 -8.46 -19.29 26.48
C GLY A 82 -9.99 -19.29 26.36
N GLY A 83 -10.64 -18.57 27.27
CA GLY A 83 -11.89 -17.88 26.96
C GLY A 83 -11.54 -16.75 25.99
N GLY A 84 -12.22 -16.68 24.84
CA GLY A 84 -12.06 -15.56 23.93
C GLY A 84 -12.43 -14.27 24.68
N ALA A 85 -11.49 -13.32 24.77
CA ALA A 85 -11.73 -12.02 25.38
C ALA A 85 -13.00 -11.41 24.78
N ASN A 86 -13.90 -10.95 25.63
CA ASN A 86 -15.10 -10.24 25.18
C ASN A 86 -14.70 -8.82 24.82
N ALA A 87 -14.14 -8.65 23.62
CA ALA A 87 -13.59 -7.40 23.15
C ALA A 87 -14.72 -6.42 22.78
N LYS A 88 -14.89 -5.40 23.63
CA LYS A 88 -15.94 -4.39 23.54
C LYS A 88 -15.39 -3.00 23.89
N LEU A 89 -15.56 -2.05 22.96
CA LEU A 89 -15.28 -0.64 23.17
C LEU A 89 -16.57 0.17 22.99
N ALA A 90 -16.85 1.09 23.90
CA ALA A 90 -18.02 1.97 23.83
C ALA A 90 -17.60 3.41 23.57
N VAL A 91 -18.25 4.08 22.62
CA VAL A 91 -17.98 5.48 22.26
C VAL A 91 -18.97 6.40 22.96
N CYS A 92 -18.45 7.45 23.59
CA CYS A 92 -19.24 8.48 24.24
C CYS A 92 -18.78 9.87 23.75
N VAL A 93 -19.59 10.51 22.90
CA VAL A 93 -19.32 11.88 22.44
C VAL A 93 -19.77 12.87 23.51
N LEU A 94 -18.89 13.79 23.90
CA LEU A 94 -19.14 14.76 24.97
C LEU A 94 -19.42 16.17 24.43
N ASN A 95 -18.96 16.47 23.22
CA ASN A 95 -19.01 17.79 22.63
C ASN A 95 -18.31 18.84 23.52
N ASP A 96 -19.02 19.86 24.00
CA ASP A 96 -18.54 20.88 24.93
C ASP A 96 -18.69 20.47 26.41
N GLY A 97 -19.25 19.28 26.67
CA GLY A 97 -19.38 18.70 27.99
C GLY A 97 -18.06 18.27 28.61
N GLY A 98 -18.04 18.21 29.94
CA GLY A 98 -16.92 17.74 30.74
C GLY A 98 -16.82 16.21 30.83
N PRO A 99 -15.76 15.68 31.47
CA PRO A 99 -15.45 14.25 31.51
C PRO A 99 -16.54 13.38 32.16
N ALA A 100 -17.33 13.96 33.06
CA ALA A 100 -18.42 13.30 33.78
C ALA A 100 -19.80 13.48 33.13
N ASP A 101 -19.89 14.26 32.05
CA ASP A 101 -21.17 14.53 31.41
C ASP A 101 -21.70 13.30 30.64
N PRO A 102 -23.04 13.19 30.51
CA PRO A 102 -23.65 12.11 29.76
C PRO A 102 -23.32 12.22 28.26
N CYS A 103 -23.31 11.08 27.58
CA CYS A 103 -23.02 11.03 26.14
C CYS A 103 -24.10 11.74 25.32
N ALA A 104 -23.67 12.51 24.32
CA ALA A 104 -24.54 13.16 23.36
C ALA A 104 -25.28 12.14 22.48
N SER A 105 -26.54 12.45 22.13
CA SER A 105 -27.35 11.67 21.19
C SER A 105 -27.99 12.61 20.15
N PRO A 106 -27.75 12.43 18.84
CA PRO A 106 -26.89 11.40 18.22
C PRO A 106 -25.40 11.56 18.56
N ALA A 107 -24.63 10.46 18.46
CA ALA A 107 -23.20 10.41 18.81
C ALA A 107 -22.29 11.02 17.71
N ASN A 108 -22.60 12.26 17.31
CA ASN A 108 -21.80 13.04 16.38
C ASN A 108 -21.01 14.09 17.15
N LEU A 109 -19.73 14.24 16.83
CA LEU A 109 -18.90 15.30 17.37
C LEU A 109 -19.30 16.62 16.68
N SER A 110 -20.21 17.36 17.32
CA SER A 110 -20.81 18.58 16.76
C SER A 110 -20.00 19.80 17.17
N PHE A 111 -19.44 20.50 16.18
CA PHE A 111 -18.86 21.83 16.39
C PHE A 111 -19.90 22.95 16.39
N ASP A 112 -21.15 22.63 16.03
CA ASP A 112 -22.24 23.57 15.78
C ASP A 112 -21.81 24.59 14.71
N THR A 113 -22.26 25.84 14.83
CA THR A 113 -21.77 26.95 14.01
C THR A 113 -20.45 27.49 14.57
N VAL A 114 -19.39 27.47 13.76
CA VAL A 114 -18.09 28.06 14.06
C VAL A 114 -17.94 29.34 13.23
N PRO A 115 -17.88 30.53 13.87
CA PRO A 115 -17.64 31.77 13.15
C PRO A 115 -16.31 31.78 12.40
N ALA A 116 -16.29 32.41 11.21
CA ALA A 116 -15.08 32.63 10.43
C ALA A 116 -13.92 33.21 11.27
N GLY A 117 -12.74 32.60 11.18
CA GLY A 117 -11.54 33.04 11.90
C GLY A 117 -11.52 32.71 13.41
N THR A 118 -12.44 31.86 13.90
CA THR A 118 -12.46 31.38 15.29
C THR A 118 -12.07 29.91 15.41
N GLN A 119 -11.65 29.50 16.62
CA GLN A 119 -11.36 28.11 16.96
C GLN A 119 -12.38 27.58 17.96
N ARG A 120 -12.77 26.31 17.82
CA ARG A 120 -13.59 25.59 18.81
C ARG A 120 -13.01 24.21 19.09
N MET A 121 -13.12 23.78 20.34
CA MET A 121 -12.74 22.44 20.79
C MET A 121 -13.98 21.63 21.18
N ARG A 122 -13.97 20.33 20.88
CA ARG A 122 -14.97 19.33 21.26
C ARG A 122 -14.28 18.04 21.69
N ALA A 123 -14.88 17.29 22.60
CA ALA A 123 -14.30 16.04 23.10
C ALA A 123 -15.21 14.82 22.88
N PHE A 124 -14.59 13.65 22.74
CA PHE A 124 -15.23 12.35 22.91
C PHE A 124 -14.33 11.42 23.72
N ARG A 125 -14.92 10.41 24.35
CA ARG A 125 -14.18 9.36 25.06
C ARG A 125 -14.52 7.97 24.52
N ILE A 126 -13.56 7.07 24.64
CA ILE A 126 -13.77 5.64 24.40
C ILE A 126 -13.56 4.89 25.70
N ASP A 127 -14.59 4.16 26.11
CA ASP A 127 -14.65 3.38 27.33
C ASP A 127 -14.32 1.91 27.02
N ASN A 128 -13.32 1.36 27.72
CA ASN A 128 -12.99 -0.06 27.60
C ASN A 128 -13.98 -0.90 28.42
N GLU A 129 -15.03 -1.39 27.78
CA GLU A 129 -16.02 -2.28 28.39
C GLU A 129 -15.67 -3.78 28.25
N SER A 130 -14.47 -4.08 27.75
CA SER A 130 -14.00 -5.47 27.64
C SER A 130 -13.50 -6.02 28.97
N ASP A 131 -13.28 -7.33 29.01
CA ASP A 131 -12.64 -8.04 30.12
C ASP A 131 -11.11 -8.09 30.02
N ALA A 132 -10.51 -7.39 29.06
CA ALA A 132 -9.07 -7.34 28.81
C ALA A 132 -8.55 -5.90 28.64
N ASP A 133 -7.23 -5.71 28.66
CA ASP A 133 -6.62 -4.41 28.41
C ASP A 133 -6.86 -3.98 26.94
N ALA A 134 -7.26 -2.71 26.76
CA ALA A 134 -7.36 -2.06 25.46
C ALA A 134 -6.13 -1.18 25.23
N ILE A 135 -5.46 -1.35 24.09
CA ILE A 135 -4.32 -0.53 23.65
C ILE A 135 -4.81 0.34 22.51
N PHE A 136 -4.91 1.64 22.73
CA PHE A 136 -5.21 2.62 21.69
C PHE A 136 -3.91 2.96 20.95
N GLU A 137 -3.86 2.80 19.63
CA GLU A 137 -2.62 2.84 18.86
C GLU A 137 -2.46 4.15 18.09
N THR A 138 -3.49 4.58 17.35
CA THR A 138 -3.49 5.83 16.60
C THR A 138 -4.85 6.50 16.64
N VAL A 139 -4.86 7.84 16.53
CA VAL A 139 -6.04 8.62 16.16
C VAL A 139 -5.68 9.47 14.94
N THR A 140 -6.53 9.47 13.92
CA THR A 140 -6.32 10.27 12.71
C THR A 140 -7.60 10.98 12.30
N ILE A 141 -7.43 12.21 11.79
CA ILE A 141 -8.46 13.01 11.11
C ILE A 141 -7.80 13.44 9.80
N GLN A 142 -8.46 13.20 8.67
CA GLN A 142 -7.84 13.41 7.35
C GLN A 142 -7.80 14.88 6.90
N ASP A 143 -8.55 15.74 7.58
CA ASP A 143 -8.67 17.16 7.26
C ASP A 143 -7.67 18.00 8.11
N PRO A 144 -6.79 18.80 7.47
CA PRO A 144 -5.75 19.58 8.16
C PRO A 144 -6.30 20.72 9.03
N ASP A 145 -7.56 21.12 8.90
CA ASP A 145 -8.18 22.16 9.73
C ASP A 145 -8.50 21.65 11.15
N TYR A 146 -8.38 20.34 11.37
CA TYR A 146 -8.56 19.69 12.66
C TYR A 146 -7.23 19.26 13.28
N SER A 147 -7.13 19.46 14.59
CA SER A 147 -6.06 18.90 15.42
C SER A 147 -6.67 18.06 16.54
N VAL A 148 -5.99 16.98 16.94
CA VAL A 148 -6.46 16.09 18.00
C VAL A 148 -5.38 15.91 19.07
N GLU A 149 -5.75 16.06 20.33
CA GLU A 149 -4.91 15.76 21.49
C GLU A 149 -5.54 14.64 22.32
N THR A 150 -4.75 13.63 22.66
CA THR A 150 -5.17 12.51 23.50
C THR A 150 -4.89 12.81 24.96
N VAL A 151 -5.91 12.71 25.81
CA VAL A 151 -5.82 13.06 27.23
C VAL A 151 -6.48 12.01 28.12
N ARG A 152 -6.12 12.02 29.39
CA ARG A 152 -6.89 11.38 30.46
C ARG A 152 -7.23 12.42 31.51
N TYR A 153 -8.41 12.27 32.10
CA TYR A 153 -8.84 13.08 33.23
C TYR A 153 -8.69 12.27 34.51
N VAL A 154 -8.14 12.91 35.54
CA VAL A 154 -8.05 12.34 36.89
C VAL A 154 -8.71 13.28 37.89
N GLU A 155 -9.49 12.74 38.82
CA GLU A 155 -10.04 13.52 39.92
C GLU A 155 -8.90 14.00 40.84
N ASP A 156 -8.85 15.30 41.11
CA ASP A 156 -7.86 15.91 42.01
C ASP A 156 -8.52 17.04 42.83
N PRO A 157 -8.79 16.85 44.14
CA PRO A 157 -8.44 15.70 44.97
C PRO A 157 -9.33 14.45 44.71
N PRO A 158 -8.89 13.24 45.09
CA PRO A 158 -9.65 12.01 44.85
C PRO A 158 -11.07 12.07 45.45
N ASN A 159 -12.09 11.71 44.66
CA ASN A 159 -13.53 11.76 44.99
C ASN A 159 -14.18 13.16 44.96
N ASP A 160 -13.56 14.16 44.34
CA ASP A 160 -14.23 15.42 43.99
C ASP A 160 -14.53 15.48 42.48
N PRO A 161 -15.73 15.08 42.03
CA PRO A 161 -16.09 15.08 40.61
C PRO A 161 -16.21 16.50 40.02
N SER A 162 -16.05 17.55 40.83
CA SER A 162 -16.00 18.95 40.37
C SER A 162 -14.59 19.43 40.02
N GLN A 163 -13.55 18.65 40.33
CA GLN A 163 -12.15 19.00 40.05
C GLN A 163 -11.45 17.89 39.24
N TRP A 164 -11.49 18.03 37.92
CA TRP A 164 -10.80 17.15 36.99
C TRP A 164 -9.48 17.78 36.52
N LEU A 165 -8.37 17.06 36.73
CA LEU A 165 -7.07 17.41 36.19
C LEU A 165 -6.90 16.77 34.80
N ARG A 166 -6.74 17.60 33.78
CA ARG A 166 -6.40 17.21 32.41
C ARG A 166 -4.93 16.79 32.33
N VAL A 167 -4.66 15.56 31.89
CA VAL A 167 -3.30 15.01 31.72
C VAL A 167 -3.12 14.53 30.28
N PRO A 168 -2.23 15.15 29.47
CA PRO A 168 -1.90 14.69 28.13
C PRO A 168 -1.31 13.26 28.14
N VAL A 169 -1.63 12.49 27.11
CA VAL A 169 -1.23 11.10 26.94
C VAL A 169 -0.73 10.89 25.52
N ASN A 170 0.46 10.31 25.35
CA ASN A 170 0.93 9.91 24.02
C ASN A 170 0.38 8.52 23.66
N LEU A 171 0.05 8.31 22.38
CA LEU A 171 -0.25 6.98 21.84
C LEU A 171 1.04 6.26 21.38
N PRO A 172 1.11 4.92 21.45
CA PRO A 172 0.07 4.01 21.94
C PRO A 172 -0.13 4.08 23.47
N SER A 173 -1.37 3.93 23.95
CA SER A 173 -1.71 3.99 25.38
C SER A 173 -2.66 2.88 25.80
N THR A 174 -2.37 2.22 26.93
CA THR A 174 -3.16 1.11 27.47
C THR A 174 -4.20 1.58 28.48
N ARG A 175 -5.41 1.03 28.41
CA ARG A 175 -6.51 1.21 29.38
C ARG A 175 -6.99 -0.15 29.90
N PRO A 176 -7.01 -0.36 31.22
CA PRO A 176 -7.58 -1.57 31.79
C PRO A 176 -9.10 -1.63 31.57
N PRO A 177 -9.74 -2.79 31.80
CA PRO A 177 -11.21 -2.90 31.89
C PRO A 177 -11.82 -1.82 32.76
N GLY A 178 -12.83 -1.11 32.24
CA GLY A 178 -13.48 0.04 32.88
C GLY A 178 -12.74 1.37 32.77
N GLY A 179 -11.57 1.41 32.12
CA GLY A 179 -10.81 2.63 31.88
C GLY A 179 -11.24 3.37 30.60
N SER A 180 -11.18 4.71 30.64
CA SER A 180 -11.52 5.59 29.52
C SER A 180 -10.29 6.32 28.97
N LEU A 181 -10.28 6.57 27.67
CA LEU A 181 -9.35 7.52 27.02
C LEU A 181 -10.15 8.61 26.31
N TYR A 182 -9.70 9.86 26.41
CA TYR A 182 -10.38 11.04 25.88
C TYR A 182 -9.59 11.62 24.71
N PHE A 183 -10.31 12.14 23.73
CA PHE A 183 -9.79 12.74 22.52
C PHE A 183 -10.39 14.14 22.39
N GLU A 184 -9.56 15.16 22.50
CA GLU A 184 -9.97 16.56 22.32
C GLU A 184 -9.62 17.00 20.90
N VAL A 185 -10.65 17.35 20.14
CA VAL A 185 -10.54 17.75 18.74
C VAL A 185 -10.78 19.24 18.64
N THR A 186 -9.84 19.98 18.05
CA THR A 186 -9.95 21.42 17.82
C THR A 186 -10.05 21.70 16.32
N TYR A 187 -11.08 22.44 15.92
CA TYR A 187 -11.29 22.93 14.57
C TYR A 187 -10.95 24.42 14.47
N THR A 188 -10.23 24.82 13.41
CA THR A 188 -9.90 26.22 13.09
C THR A 188 -10.59 26.64 11.80
N SER A 189 -11.52 27.60 11.86
CA SER A 189 -12.24 28.06 10.66
C SER A 189 -11.40 28.97 9.77
N THR A 190 -11.30 28.63 8.48
CA THR A 190 -10.60 29.39 7.43
C THR A 190 -11.45 30.49 6.77
N GLY A 191 -12.73 30.63 7.16
CA GLY A 191 -13.57 31.77 6.80
C GLY A 191 -14.34 31.69 5.48
N ILE A 192 -14.58 30.50 4.96
CA ILE A 192 -15.57 30.25 3.91
C ILE A 192 -16.86 29.74 4.56
N ALA A 193 -18.00 30.31 4.19
CA ALA A 193 -19.30 29.84 4.64
C ALA A 193 -19.59 28.49 3.96
N GLU A 194 -19.10 27.40 4.55
CA GLU A 194 -19.30 26.04 4.06
C GLU A 194 -19.69 25.11 5.22
N MET A 195 -20.59 24.18 4.92
CA MET A 195 -20.87 23.03 5.78
C MET A 195 -19.57 22.21 5.87
N LEU A 196 -19.10 21.89 7.09
CA LEU A 196 -17.84 21.16 7.26
C LEU A 196 -17.90 19.87 6.43
N ALA A 197 -16.92 19.67 5.53
CA ALA A 197 -16.89 18.50 4.67
C ALA A 197 -17.00 17.23 5.55
N PRO A 198 -17.78 16.21 5.14
CA PRO A 198 -18.00 15.02 5.96
C PRO A 198 -16.65 14.38 6.31
N THR A 199 -16.29 14.48 7.59
CA THR A 199 -15.00 14.08 8.13
C THR A 199 -15.25 13.20 9.36
N GLU A 200 -14.37 12.22 9.59
CA GLU A 200 -14.49 11.28 10.71
C GLU A 200 -13.17 11.19 11.46
N ALA A 201 -13.24 11.05 12.79
CA ALA A 201 -12.09 10.66 13.59
C ALA A 201 -11.99 9.13 13.62
N LEU A 202 -10.86 8.59 13.19
CA LEU A 202 -10.57 7.15 13.14
C LEU A 202 -9.61 6.79 14.27
N VAL A 203 -10.06 5.94 15.20
CA VAL A 203 -9.23 5.44 16.30
C VAL A 203 -9.00 3.94 16.15
N SER A 204 -7.73 3.56 16.08
CA SER A 204 -7.32 2.15 16.05
C SER A 204 -7.00 1.66 17.46
N ALA A 205 -7.44 0.44 17.79
CA ALA A 205 -7.19 -0.17 19.08
C ALA A 205 -7.07 -1.69 19.01
N THR A 206 -6.31 -2.26 19.94
CA THR A 206 -6.14 -3.70 20.13
C THR A 206 -6.62 -4.07 21.53
N VAL A 207 -7.53 -5.05 21.66
CA VAL A 207 -8.06 -5.54 22.95
C VAL A 207 -7.60 -6.97 23.17
N GLY A 208 -6.89 -7.25 24.27
CA GLY A 208 -6.42 -8.60 24.57
C GLY A 208 -5.53 -9.22 23.48
N GLY A 209 -4.86 -8.40 22.66
CA GLY A 209 -4.04 -8.83 21.53
C GLY A 209 -4.80 -9.04 20.20
N VAL A 210 -6.09 -8.72 20.14
CA VAL A 210 -6.91 -8.76 18.93
C VAL A 210 -7.17 -7.34 18.43
N ALA A 211 -6.84 -7.07 17.16
CA ALA A 211 -7.13 -5.79 16.53
C ALA A 211 -8.65 -5.58 16.42
N MET A 212 -9.13 -4.47 16.94
CA MET A 212 -10.53 -4.05 16.80
C MET A 212 -10.72 -3.38 15.44
N PRO A 213 -11.95 -3.44 14.86
CA PRO A 213 -12.32 -2.52 13.79
C PRO A 213 -12.11 -1.07 14.24
N ASP A 214 -11.66 -0.21 13.32
CA ASP A 214 -11.46 1.21 13.63
C ASP A 214 -12.75 1.82 14.17
N VAL A 215 -12.63 2.55 15.28
CA VAL A 215 -13.71 3.32 15.85
C VAL A 215 -13.88 4.59 15.02
N VAL A 216 -15.06 4.75 14.43
CA VAL A 216 -15.39 5.89 13.56
C VAL A 216 -16.31 6.85 14.31
N VAL A 217 -15.85 8.08 14.51
CA VAL A 217 -16.67 9.16 15.11
C VAL A 217 -16.94 10.23 14.05
N PRO A 218 -18.19 10.36 13.58
CA PRO A 218 -18.56 11.41 12.62
C PRO A 218 -18.41 12.80 13.22
N ILE A 219 -17.77 13.70 12.47
CA ILE A 219 -17.64 15.12 12.80
C ILE A 219 -18.67 15.89 11.98
N VAL A 220 -19.44 16.75 12.66
CA VAL A 220 -20.46 17.59 12.02
C VAL A 220 -20.34 19.04 12.50
N GLY A 221 -20.73 19.98 11.66
CA GLY A 221 -20.76 21.41 11.99
C GLY A 221 -20.82 22.27 10.74
N GLU A 222 -20.86 23.58 10.94
CA GLU A 222 -20.94 24.57 9.87
C GLU A 222 -19.97 25.71 10.20
N ALA A 223 -19.13 26.12 9.25
CA ALA A 223 -18.40 27.37 9.36
C ALA A 223 -19.29 28.48 8.76
N VAL A 224 -19.62 29.51 9.53
CA VAL A 224 -20.52 30.60 9.07
C VAL A 224 -19.83 31.95 9.23
N GLY A 225 -19.94 32.77 8.18
CA GLY A 225 -19.50 34.16 8.17
C GLY A 225 -18.50 34.45 7.07
N CYS A 226 -18.42 35.72 6.71
CA CYS A 226 -17.49 36.27 5.75
C CYS A 226 -16.32 36.95 6.46
N ALA A 227 -15.15 36.97 5.82
CA ALA A 227 -14.04 37.79 6.27
C ALA A 227 -14.48 39.27 6.38
N ALA A 228 -13.92 40.01 7.33
CA ALA A 228 -14.31 41.41 7.56
C ALA A 228 -14.18 42.23 6.26
N GLY A 229 -15.26 42.91 5.86
CA GLY A 229 -15.33 43.70 4.62
C GLY A 229 -15.93 42.98 3.41
N THR A 230 -16.35 41.71 3.55
CA THR A 230 -17.13 40.99 2.53
C THR A 230 -18.41 40.43 3.13
N ALA A 231 -19.45 40.30 2.32
CA ALA A 231 -20.74 39.73 2.71
C ALA A 231 -21.41 39.03 1.50
N ALA A 232 -22.32 38.09 1.74
CA ALA A 232 -23.05 37.37 0.70
C ALA A 232 -24.39 38.07 0.44
N CYS A 233 -24.41 38.99 -0.54
CA CYS A 233 -25.50 39.96 -0.68
C CYS A 233 -26.58 39.58 -1.71
N ASP A 234 -26.41 38.46 -2.42
CA ASP A 234 -27.35 37.94 -3.41
C ASP A 234 -28.32 36.88 -2.85
N GLY A 235 -28.09 36.42 -1.61
CA GLY A 235 -28.92 35.42 -0.92
C GLY A 235 -28.75 34.00 -1.45
N ASP A 236 -27.72 33.71 -2.26
CA ASP A 236 -27.36 32.36 -2.70
C ASP A 236 -26.31 31.76 -1.73
N PRO A 237 -26.64 30.71 -0.96
CA PRO A 237 -25.69 30.10 -0.03
C PRO A 237 -24.58 29.29 -0.72
N SER A 238 -24.59 29.13 -2.06
CA SER A 238 -23.66 28.25 -2.79
C SER A 238 -22.42 28.93 -3.40
N ASN A 239 -22.37 30.26 -3.45
CA ASN A 239 -21.25 31.03 -4.02
C ASN A 239 -20.49 31.89 -2.99
N GLY A 240 -20.92 31.92 -1.72
CA GLY A 240 -20.16 32.47 -0.61
C GLY A 240 -20.05 34.00 -0.58
N CYS A 241 -18.98 34.52 0.03
CA CYS A 241 -18.76 35.94 0.33
C CYS A 241 -18.35 36.74 -0.92
N ASP A 242 -19.31 36.98 -1.79
CA ASP A 242 -19.14 37.45 -3.17
C ASP A 242 -19.13 38.99 -3.31
N THR A 243 -19.60 39.71 -2.29
CA THR A 243 -19.78 41.16 -2.34
C THR A 243 -18.84 41.88 -1.37
N ASN A 244 -18.09 42.86 -1.87
CA ASN A 244 -17.24 43.72 -1.04
C ASN A 244 -18.05 44.88 -0.44
N THR A 245 -18.31 44.84 0.87
CA THR A 245 -19.12 45.86 1.57
C THR A 245 -18.34 47.14 1.89
N ASN A 246 -17.02 47.17 1.62
CA ASN A 246 -16.22 48.38 1.81
C ASN A 246 -16.22 49.33 0.62
N THR A 247 -16.60 48.85 -0.57
CA THR A 247 -16.46 49.62 -1.82
C THR A 247 -17.68 49.61 -2.73
N THR A 248 -18.63 48.68 -2.53
CA THR A 248 -19.80 48.56 -3.41
C THR A 248 -20.92 49.50 -2.93
N VAL A 249 -21.32 50.46 -3.78
CA VAL A 249 -22.30 51.52 -3.46
C VAL A 249 -23.70 50.96 -3.17
N GLU A 250 -24.04 49.82 -3.77
CA GLU A 250 -25.31 49.14 -3.60
C GLU A 250 -25.37 48.29 -2.30
N HIS A 251 -24.23 48.07 -1.64
CA HIS A 251 -24.08 47.16 -0.49
C HIS A 251 -23.09 47.73 0.55
N CYS A 252 -23.16 49.04 0.80
CA CYS A 252 -22.13 49.75 1.54
C CYS A 252 -22.27 49.54 3.04
N GLY A 253 -21.28 48.92 3.68
CA GLY A 253 -21.27 48.61 5.12
C GLY A 253 -22.07 47.37 5.51
N ASP A 254 -23.16 47.06 4.80
CA ASP A 254 -23.94 45.83 4.96
C ASP A 254 -24.71 45.50 3.66
N CYS A 255 -25.15 44.25 3.51
CA CYS A 255 -25.89 43.81 2.33
C CYS A 255 -27.20 44.58 2.14
N GLY A 256 -27.44 45.02 0.90
CA GLY A 256 -28.62 45.80 0.51
C GLY A 256 -28.64 47.24 1.02
N ASN A 257 -27.58 47.71 1.70
CA ASN A 257 -27.47 49.11 2.12
C ASN A 257 -27.04 49.99 0.94
N VAL A 258 -28.01 50.30 0.07
CA VAL A 258 -27.81 51.19 -1.08
C VAL A 258 -27.69 52.63 -0.59
N CYS A 259 -26.58 53.29 -0.92
CA CYS A 259 -26.40 54.69 -0.59
C CYS A 259 -27.31 55.57 -1.45
N ASN A 260 -28.42 56.06 -0.86
CA ASN A 260 -29.39 56.91 -1.54
C ASN A 260 -29.40 58.32 -0.92
N LEU A 261 -28.70 59.26 -1.58
CA LEU A 261 -28.48 60.61 -1.08
C LEU A 261 -29.31 61.63 -1.88
N PRO A 262 -30.19 62.44 -1.25
CA PRO A 262 -30.98 63.46 -1.94
C PRO A 262 -30.09 64.48 -2.66
N ASN A 263 -30.41 64.75 -3.93
CA ASN A 263 -29.67 65.70 -4.79
C ASN A 263 -28.15 65.43 -4.86
N ALA A 264 -27.70 64.19 -4.69
CA ALA A 264 -26.29 63.81 -4.74
C ALA A 264 -26.08 62.41 -5.32
N SER A 265 -24.95 62.17 -5.99
CA SER A 265 -24.46 60.82 -6.25
C SER A 265 -23.68 60.30 -5.05
N ALA A 266 -23.90 59.06 -4.67
CA ALA A 266 -23.28 58.45 -3.49
C ALA A 266 -22.03 57.62 -3.83
N ALA A 267 -21.09 57.53 -2.89
CA ALA A 267 -19.94 56.64 -2.91
C ALA A 267 -19.92 55.78 -1.63
N CYS A 268 -19.18 54.68 -1.68
CA CYS A 268 -18.94 53.81 -0.54
C CYS A 268 -17.45 53.78 -0.21
N GLU A 269 -17.08 54.33 0.94
CA GLU A 269 -15.70 54.29 1.44
C GLU A 269 -15.67 53.68 2.84
N ALA A 270 -14.89 52.61 3.00
CA ALA A 270 -14.73 51.87 4.25
C ALA A 270 -16.05 51.43 4.91
N GLY A 271 -17.08 51.15 4.09
CA GLY A 271 -18.39 50.70 4.55
C GLY A 271 -19.33 51.83 5.02
N ALA A 272 -19.04 53.09 4.72
CA ALA A 272 -19.94 54.22 4.98
C ALA A 272 -20.34 54.93 3.68
N CYS A 273 -21.63 55.30 3.58
CA CYS A 273 -22.14 56.10 2.47
C CYS A 273 -21.64 57.54 2.57
N THR A 274 -20.98 58.02 1.53
CA THR A 274 -20.46 59.38 1.42
C THR A 274 -21.06 60.09 0.20
N VAL A 275 -21.13 61.42 0.25
CA VAL A 275 -21.50 62.24 -0.91
C VAL A 275 -20.32 62.23 -1.88
N ALA A 276 -20.49 61.57 -3.03
CA ALA A 276 -19.46 61.54 -4.08
C ALA A 276 -19.46 62.85 -4.87
N ALA A 277 -20.65 63.37 -5.17
CA ALA A 277 -20.85 64.67 -5.81
C ALA A 277 -22.30 65.15 -5.63
N CYS A 278 -22.50 66.45 -5.47
CA CYS A 278 -23.83 67.06 -5.52
C CYS A 278 -24.37 67.16 -6.95
N SER A 279 -25.69 67.08 -7.09
CA SER A 279 -26.40 67.38 -8.33
C SER A 279 -26.27 68.87 -8.65
N ALA A 280 -26.14 69.20 -9.93
CA ALA A 280 -25.89 70.57 -10.37
C ALA A 280 -26.92 71.57 -9.81
N GLY A 281 -26.44 72.64 -9.18
CA GLY A 281 -27.26 73.69 -8.55
C GLY A 281 -27.57 73.48 -7.07
N PHE A 282 -27.14 72.36 -6.48
CA PHE A 282 -27.27 72.07 -5.06
C PHE A 282 -25.90 71.87 -4.41
N GLU A 283 -25.77 72.26 -3.15
CA GLU A 283 -24.53 72.12 -2.38
C GLU A 283 -24.84 71.64 -0.95
N ASP A 284 -23.94 70.83 -0.38
CA ASP A 284 -24.02 70.31 0.98
C ASP A 284 -23.39 71.33 1.95
N CYS A 285 -24.23 72.18 2.54
CA CYS A 285 -23.75 73.32 3.32
C CYS A 285 -23.41 72.97 4.77
N ASN A 286 -23.85 71.81 5.25
CA ASN A 286 -23.66 71.38 6.62
C ASN A 286 -22.68 70.20 6.76
N ALA A 287 -22.24 69.63 5.63
CA ALA A 287 -21.29 68.52 5.49
C ALA A 287 -21.75 67.20 6.15
N MET A 288 -23.06 67.00 6.32
CA MET A 288 -23.64 65.76 6.80
C MET A 288 -24.09 64.90 5.64
N ALA A 289 -23.42 63.78 5.43
CA ALA A 289 -23.75 62.87 4.33
C ALA A 289 -25.17 62.28 4.39
N GLY A 290 -25.89 62.40 5.51
CA GLY A 290 -27.20 61.75 5.73
C GLY A 290 -28.41 62.44 5.09
N ASP A 291 -28.35 63.76 4.85
CA ASP A 291 -29.43 64.55 4.23
C ASP A 291 -29.12 65.00 2.80
N GLY A 292 -27.94 64.67 2.28
CA GLY A 292 -27.53 64.94 0.89
C GLY A 292 -27.17 66.41 0.68
N CYS A 293 -27.29 66.91 -0.55
CA CYS A 293 -26.97 68.32 -0.86
C CYS A 293 -28.23 69.18 -0.77
N GLU A 294 -28.37 69.92 0.33
CA GLU A 294 -29.64 70.43 0.84
C GLU A 294 -29.98 71.87 0.43
N VAL A 295 -29.03 72.65 -0.10
CA VAL A 295 -29.24 74.05 -0.46
C VAL A 295 -29.22 74.29 -1.96
N ASP A 296 -30.30 74.87 -2.49
CA ASP A 296 -30.37 75.38 -3.88
C ASP A 296 -29.63 76.71 -3.98
N THR A 297 -28.48 76.67 -4.66
CA THR A 297 -27.60 77.84 -4.82
C THR A 297 -27.96 78.68 -6.04
N THR A 298 -29.01 78.34 -6.79
CA THR A 298 -29.31 78.96 -8.09
C THR A 298 -30.14 80.24 -8.00
N ALA A 299 -30.91 80.42 -6.94
CA ALA A 299 -31.84 81.55 -6.77
C ALA A 299 -31.87 82.14 -5.35
N ASN A 300 -31.17 81.54 -4.39
CA ASN A 300 -31.22 81.95 -3.00
C ASN A 300 -30.24 83.12 -2.73
N MET A 301 -30.74 84.32 -2.41
CA MET A 301 -29.94 85.52 -2.18
C MET A 301 -28.92 85.41 -1.04
N ASN A 302 -29.07 84.45 -0.13
CA ASN A 302 -28.16 84.24 0.99
C ASN A 302 -27.20 83.05 0.77
N HIS A 303 -27.34 82.31 -0.33
CA HIS A 303 -26.53 81.15 -0.71
C HIS A 303 -26.27 81.14 -2.23
N CYS A 304 -26.10 82.32 -2.84
CA CYS A 304 -26.08 82.48 -4.29
C CYS A 304 -24.76 81.96 -4.86
N GLY A 305 -24.80 80.85 -5.59
CA GLY A 305 -23.64 80.18 -6.16
C GLY A 305 -22.83 79.31 -5.20
N ALA A 306 -22.90 79.59 -3.90
CA ALA A 306 -22.34 78.71 -2.87
C ALA A 306 -23.01 78.89 -1.50
N CYS A 307 -22.85 77.91 -0.62
CA CYS A 307 -23.30 77.92 0.76
C CYS A 307 -22.90 79.18 1.55
N GLY A 308 -23.89 79.95 2.00
CA GLY A 308 -23.69 81.15 2.84
C GLY A 308 -23.27 82.39 2.06
N ASN A 309 -23.22 82.31 0.73
CA ASN A 309 -22.82 83.41 -0.13
C ASN A 309 -23.97 84.43 -0.31
N VAL A 310 -23.93 85.52 0.46
CA VAL A 310 -24.87 86.63 0.39
C VAL A 310 -24.42 87.64 -0.68
N CYS A 311 -25.32 88.05 -1.59
CA CYS A 311 -24.98 89.04 -2.62
C CYS A 311 -24.96 90.48 -2.08
N GLU A 312 -23.77 91.05 -1.87
CA GLU A 312 -23.53 92.47 -1.48
C GLU A 312 -22.21 92.96 -2.13
N LEU A 313 -22.25 93.95 -3.04
CA LEU A 313 -21.12 94.30 -3.92
C LEU A 313 -20.76 95.80 -3.93
N ALA A 314 -19.46 96.09 -3.96
CA ALA A 314 -18.95 97.44 -3.76
C ALA A 314 -19.18 98.36 -4.98
N ASN A 315 -19.76 99.54 -4.73
CA ASN A 315 -20.00 100.60 -5.73
C ASN A 315 -20.99 100.22 -6.87
N ALA A 316 -21.85 99.22 -6.63
CA ALA A 316 -22.80 98.62 -7.59
C ALA A 316 -24.22 98.42 -6.98
N SER A 317 -25.17 97.84 -7.76
CA SER A 317 -26.55 97.49 -7.34
C SER A 317 -27.00 96.10 -7.87
N GLU A 318 -27.59 95.20 -7.04
CA GLU A 318 -27.52 93.72 -7.27
C GLU A 318 -28.82 92.85 -7.30
N VAL A 319 -28.75 91.62 -7.87
CA VAL A 319 -29.75 90.51 -7.82
C VAL A 319 -29.11 89.10 -7.92
N CYS A 320 -29.67 88.03 -7.32
CA CYS A 320 -29.20 86.64 -7.50
C CYS A 320 -30.01 85.88 -8.57
N ALA A 321 -29.36 85.37 -9.61
CA ALA A 321 -29.98 84.53 -10.63
C ALA A 321 -28.96 83.57 -11.27
N ALA A 322 -29.38 82.32 -11.52
CA ALA A 322 -28.53 81.27 -12.09
C ALA A 322 -27.20 81.08 -11.35
N SER A 323 -27.26 81.05 -10.00
CA SER A 323 -26.09 80.87 -9.13
C SER A 323 -25.08 82.02 -9.16
N GLN A 324 -25.48 83.22 -9.62
CA GLN A 324 -24.58 84.38 -9.69
C GLN A 324 -25.24 85.67 -9.17
N CYS A 325 -24.47 86.46 -8.43
CA CYS A 325 -24.82 87.84 -8.09
C CYS A 325 -24.60 88.73 -9.33
N LEU A 326 -25.62 89.47 -9.77
CA LEU A 326 -25.62 90.27 -11.01
C LEU A 326 -25.69 91.79 -10.70
N ILE A 327 -24.95 92.65 -11.43
CA ILE A 327 -24.87 94.11 -11.26
C ILE A 327 -25.78 94.81 -12.28
N THR A 328 -26.46 95.87 -11.83
CA THR A 328 -27.36 96.68 -12.65
C THR A 328 -26.83 98.10 -12.97
N GLY A 329 -25.68 98.54 -12.40
CA GLY A 329 -24.98 99.80 -12.76
C GLY A 329 -23.69 100.13 -11.93
N CYS A 330 -22.85 101.09 -12.39
CA CYS A 330 -21.52 101.48 -11.83
C CYS A 330 -21.33 102.99 -11.52
N THR A 331 -20.45 103.32 -10.54
CA THR A 331 -20.15 104.71 -10.08
C THR A 331 -18.76 105.23 -10.55
N ALA A 332 -18.66 106.39 -11.23
CA ALA A 332 -17.42 106.92 -11.85
C ALA A 332 -16.35 107.47 -10.85
N PRO A 333 -15.01 107.48 -11.13
CA PRO A 333 -14.30 107.16 -12.40
C PRO A 333 -14.00 105.67 -12.63
N PHE A 334 -14.62 104.80 -11.85
CA PHE A 334 -14.46 103.36 -11.97
C PHE A 334 -15.34 102.81 -13.10
N GLN A 335 -14.78 101.89 -13.87
CA GLN A 335 -15.53 101.10 -14.83
C GLN A 335 -15.46 99.64 -14.43
N ASN A 336 -16.58 98.93 -14.62
CA ASN A 336 -16.59 97.47 -14.58
C ASN A 336 -15.96 97.00 -15.89
N CYS A 337 -14.63 96.93 -15.85
CA CYS A 337 -13.82 96.66 -17.02
C CYS A 337 -13.83 95.18 -17.38
N ASP A 338 -14.10 94.28 -16.43
CA ASP A 338 -14.15 92.84 -16.64
C ASP A 338 -15.56 92.31 -17.00
N ALA A 339 -16.57 93.18 -17.01
CA ALA A 339 -17.99 92.85 -17.17
C ALA A 339 -18.49 91.80 -16.17
N MET A 340 -17.76 91.59 -15.06
CA MET A 340 -18.12 90.61 -14.04
C MET A 340 -18.96 91.28 -12.97
N ASN A 341 -20.08 90.64 -12.69
CA ASN A 341 -21.05 91.20 -11.80
C ASN A 341 -20.79 90.85 -10.32
N SER A 342 -19.67 90.22 -9.98
CA SER A 342 -19.47 89.59 -8.66
C SER A 342 -18.49 90.32 -7.75
N ASN A 343 -17.88 91.40 -8.21
CA ASN A 343 -16.85 92.16 -7.49
C ASN A 343 -17.12 93.69 -7.46
N GLY A 344 -18.12 94.16 -8.21
CA GLY A 344 -18.51 95.58 -8.22
C GLY A 344 -18.14 96.33 -9.50
N CYS A 345 -17.62 97.54 -9.34
CA CYS A 345 -17.05 98.34 -10.44
C CYS A 345 -15.67 98.87 -9.99
N GLU A 346 -14.59 98.32 -10.54
CA GLU A 346 -13.35 98.12 -9.76
C GLU A 346 -12.05 98.56 -10.44
N ALA A 347 -12.07 99.04 -11.69
CA ALA A 347 -10.85 99.47 -12.37
C ALA A 347 -10.76 101.00 -12.55
N ASN A 348 -9.61 101.56 -12.13
CA ASN A 348 -9.19 102.93 -12.39
C ASN A 348 -8.19 102.96 -13.57
N VAL A 349 -8.62 103.50 -14.71
CA VAL A 349 -7.92 103.38 -16.02
C VAL A 349 -6.71 104.30 -16.22
N GLU A 350 -6.33 105.13 -15.24
CA GLU A 350 -5.22 106.09 -15.37
C GLU A 350 -3.91 105.66 -14.70
N THR A 351 -3.98 104.74 -13.74
CA THR A 351 -2.83 104.30 -12.93
C THR A 351 -2.70 102.79 -12.86
N SER A 352 -3.70 102.07 -13.36
CA SER A 352 -3.72 100.63 -13.33
C SER A 352 -2.89 100.05 -14.47
N ILE A 353 -1.90 99.24 -14.10
CA ILE A 353 -1.08 98.44 -15.02
C ILE A 353 -1.97 97.49 -15.84
N LEU A 354 -3.14 97.11 -15.33
CA LEU A 354 -4.07 96.18 -15.98
C LEU A 354 -5.09 96.86 -16.91
N HIS A 355 -5.25 98.18 -16.79
CA HIS A 355 -6.23 98.97 -17.55
C HIS A 355 -5.62 100.27 -18.05
N CYS A 356 -4.35 100.18 -18.46
CA CYS A 356 -3.46 101.29 -18.75
C CYS A 356 -3.95 102.04 -20.01
N GLY A 357 -4.77 103.09 -19.82
CA GLY A 357 -5.35 103.90 -20.89
C GLY A 357 -6.79 103.52 -21.30
N ALA A 358 -7.27 102.31 -21.01
CA ALA A 358 -8.66 101.88 -21.18
C ALA A 358 -8.93 100.56 -20.43
N CYS A 359 -10.21 100.21 -20.23
CA CYS A 359 -10.58 98.90 -19.72
C CYS A 359 -9.91 97.76 -20.52
N ASN A 360 -9.34 96.79 -19.81
CA ASN A 360 -8.66 95.63 -20.35
C ASN A 360 -7.56 95.98 -21.36
N SER A 361 -6.83 97.06 -21.09
CA SER A 361 -5.57 97.39 -21.77
C SER A 361 -4.40 97.17 -20.82
N PRO A 362 -4.12 95.93 -20.42
CA PRO A 362 -3.01 95.65 -19.52
C PRO A 362 -1.67 95.88 -20.22
N CYS A 363 -0.73 96.49 -19.52
CA CYS A 363 0.67 96.30 -19.81
C CYS A 363 1.01 94.86 -19.49
N SER A 364 1.13 94.05 -20.53
CA SER A 364 1.52 92.66 -20.41
C SER A 364 2.81 92.46 -21.18
N LEU A 365 3.89 92.30 -20.43
CA LEU A 365 5.19 91.92 -20.93
C LEU A 365 5.47 90.56 -20.27
N PRO A 366 5.30 89.45 -21.02
CA PRO A 366 5.33 88.11 -20.47
C PRO A 366 6.55 87.86 -19.57
N ASN A 367 6.33 87.42 -18.34
CA ASN A 367 7.36 87.04 -17.35
C ASN A 367 8.38 88.14 -17.01
N ALA A 368 7.95 89.40 -17.07
CA ALA A 368 8.67 90.54 -16.58
C ALA A 368 7.73 91.44 -15.79
N THR A 369 8.21 92.00 -14.68
CA THR A 369 7.47 93.07 -13.98
C THR A 369 7.26 94.29 -14.88
N GLU A 370 5.99 94.62 -15.10
CA GLU A 370 5.56 95.70 -15.99
C GLU A 370 5.39 97.04 -15.27
N ALA A 371 5.59 98.14 -16.00
CA ALA A 371 5.28 99.48 -15.50
C ALA A 371 4.30 100.22 -16.45
N CYS A 372 3.25 100.83 -15.88
CA CYS A 372 2.28 101.70 -16.56
C CYS A 372 2.44 103.14 -16.07
N VAL A 373 2.88 104.04 -16.94
CA VAL A 373 3.08 105.46 -16.60
C VAL A 373 2.27 106.31 -17.59
N SER A 374 1.28 107.04 -17.07
CA SER A 374 0.36 107.90 -17.85
C SER A 374 -0.34 107.18 -19.02
N GLY A 375 -0.64 105.89 -18.87
CA GLY A 375 -1.32 105.09 -19.91
C GLY A 375 -0.41 104.39 -20.94
N VAL A 376 0.91 104.19 -20.69
CA VAL A 376 1.87 103.50 -21.61
C VAL A 376 2.79 102.47 -20.88
N CYS A 377 3.17 101.35 -21.55
CA CYS A 377 3.84 100.15 -20.98
C CYS A 377 5.36 99.97 -21.23
N SER A 378 6.13 99.43 -20.26
CA SER A 378 7.60 99.14 -20.36
C SER A 378 8.11 98.03 -19.40
N ILE A 379 9.25 97.34 -19.70
CA ILE A 379 9.91 96.32 -18.83
C ILE A 379 10.62 96.99 -17.64
N GLY A 380 10.30 96.58 -16.41
CA GLY A 380 11.01 96.96 -15.18
C GLY A 380 12.16 96.01 -14.80
N MET A 381 11.87 94.71 -14.67
CA MET A 381 12.83 93.61 -14.49
C MET A 381 12.16 92.26 -14.83
N CYS A 382 12.91 91.25 -15.30
CA CYS A 382 12.35 89.90 -15.48
C CYS A 382 11.89 89.30 -14.15
N ASP A 383 10.85 88.49 -14.21
CA ASP A 383 10.38 87.72 -13.05
C ASP A 383 11.43 86.69 -12.65
N ALA A 384 11.45 86.33 -11.37
CA ALA A 384 12.34 85.28 -10.88
C ALA A 384 12.10 84.01 -11.70
N SER A 385 13.20 83.37 -12.13
CA SER A 385 13.18 82.16 -12.96
C SER A 385 12.80 82.36 -14.43
N TYR A 386 12.75 83.59 -14.93
CA TYR A 386 12.54 83.89 -16.35
C TYR A 386 13.67 84.75 -16.92
N GLY A 387 14.10 84.41 -18.13
CA GLY A 387 15.14 85.14 -18.86
C GLY A 387 14.65 85.70 -20.19
N ASP A 388 15.01 86.94 -20.49
CA ASP A 388 14.92 87.54 -21.82
C ASP A 388 16.08 87.00 -22.68
N CYS A 389 15.83 85.83 -23.28
CA CYS A 389 16.86 85.06 -23.98
C CYS A 389 17.11 85.55 -25.42
N ASP A 390 16.26 86.45 -25.94
CA ASP A 390 16.39 87.03 -27.29
C ASP A 390 16.66 88.56 -27.30
N MET A 391 16.60 89.20 -26.12
CA MET A 391 16.90 90.61 -25.82
C MET A 391 15.90 91.63 -26.42
N MET A 392 14.62 91.26 -26.61
CA MET A 392 13.59 92.13 -27.17
C MET A 392 12.53 92.57 -26.14
N PRO A 393 12.45 93.87 -25.75
CA PRO A 393 11.58 94.30 -24.65
C PRO A 393 10.06 94.24 -24.92
N GLY A 394 9.63 93.97 -26.16
CA GLY A 394 8.23 93.98 -26.56
C GLY A 394 7.49 92.66 -26.37
N ASN A 395 8.23 91.58 -26.11
CA ASN A 395 7.73 90.21 -25.95
C ASN A 395 8.01 89.61 -24.56
N GLY A 396 8.70 90.34 -23.68
CA GLY A 396 8.85 90.01 -22.28
C GLY A 396 10.19 89.34 -21.96
N CYS A 397 10.19 88.39 -21.02
CA CYS A 397 11.29 87.49 -20.69
C CYS A 397 10.79 86.06 -20.95
N GLU A 398 11.04 85.53 -22.13
CA GLU A 398 10.18 84.54 -22.81
C GLU A 398 10.35 83.11 -22.28
N VAL A 399 11.40 82.85 -21.50
CA VAL A 399 11.82 81.50 -21.16
C VAL A 399 11.84 81.31 -19.66
N ASN A 400 10.99 80.40 -19.16
CA ASN A 400 11.06 79.92 -17.78
C ASN A 400 12.30 79.04 -17.63
N THR A 401 13.35 79.56 -17.02
CA THR A 401 14.58 78.81 -16.78
C THR A 401 14.43 77.77 -15.68
N ASP A 402 13.33 77.76 -14.92
CA ASP A 402 13.10 76.76 -13.87
C ASP A 402 12.37 75.50 -14.32
N THR A 403 11.67 75.56 -15.45
CA THR A 403 10.88 74.44 -15.98
C THR A 403 11.16 74.12 -17.44
N SER A 404 11.87 74.98 -18.16
CA SER A 404 12.22 74.73 -19.55
C SER A 404 13.37 73.73 -19.66
N VAL A 405 13.07 72.53 -20.17
CA VAL A 405 14.07 71.49 -20.41
C VAL A 405 15.16 71.96 -21.38
N SER A 406 14.89 72.91 -22.29
CA SER A 406 15.88 73.46 -23.23
C SER A 406 16.66 74.68 -22.69
N HIS A 407 16.32 75.21 -21.50
CA HIS A 407 16.92 76.42 -20.92
C HIS A 407 17.01 76.34 -19.37
N CYS A 408 17.28 75.16 -18.83
CA CYS A 408 17.19 74.87 -17.41
C CYS A 408 18.35 75.52 -16.63
N GLY A 409 18.01 76.43 -15.71
CA GLY A 409 18.95 77.26 -14.93
C GLY A 409 19.49 78.48 -15.67
N GLY A 410 19.15 78.67 -16.96
CA GLY A 410 19.58 79.81 -17.75
C GLY A 410 19.33 79.66 -19.25
N CYS A 411 19.30 80.79 -19.97
CA CYS A 411 19.11 80.82 -21.41
C CYS A 411 20.12 79.92 -22.15
N GLY A 412 19.64 78.92 -22.88
CA GLY A 412 20.45 78.02 -23.73
C GLY A 412 21.03 76.80 -23.01
N MET A 413 20.69 76.60 -21.74
CA MET A 413 21.17 75.49 -20.91
C MET A 413 20.22 74.28 -21.00
N ALA A 414 20.20 73.58 -22.14
CA ALA A 414 19.34 72.40 -22.31
C ALA A 414 19.80 71.23 -21.42
N CYS A 415 18.84 70.57 -20.76
CA CYS A 415 19.05 69.29 -20.11
C CYS A 415 19.33 68.23 -21.17
N ASN A 416 20.35 67.42 -20.89
CA ASN A 416 20.74 66.31 -21.73
C ASN A 416 21.11 65.17 -20.79
N LEU A 417 20.09 64.43 -20.34
CA LEU A 417 20.25 63.33 -19.39
C LEU A 417 20.12 62.02 -20.17
N PRO A 418 21.18 61.21 -20.29
CA PRO A 418 21.13 59.96 -21.05
C PRO A 418 20.04 59.00 -20.58
N ASN A 419 19.31 58.40 -21.54
CA ASN A 419 18.24 57.40 -21.35
C ASN A 419 17.15 57.77 -20.33
N ALA A 420 16.96 59.07 -20.09
CA ALA A 420 15.95 59.59 -19.19
C ALA A 420 15.06 60.57 -19.96
N MET A 421 13.77 60.55 -19.64
CA MET A 421 12.90 61.68 -19.98
C MET A 421 13.26 62.84 -19.04
N GLU A 422 13.85 63.89 -19.61
CA GLU A 422 14.40 64.99 -18.85
C GLU A 422 13.31 65.89 -18.28
N ALA A 423 13.46 66.30 -17.03
CA ALA A 423 12.62 67.27 -16.37
C ALA A 423 13.48 68.43 -15.86
N CYS A 424 13.01 69.66 -16.02
CA CYS A 424 13.64 70.81 -15.37
C CYS A 424 12.78 71.19 -14.16
N VAL A 425 13.38 71.15 -12.97
CA VAL A 425 12.69 71.46 -11.71
C VAL A 425 13.50 72.50 -10.96
N SER A 426 12.91 73.69 -10.75
CA SER A 426 13.55 74.81 -10.04
C SER A 426 14.94 75.19 -10.59
N GLY A 427 15.09 75.10 -11.91
CA GLY A 427 16.29 75.57 -12.61
C GLY A 427 17.45 74.58 -12.60
N THR A 428 17.19 73.34 -12.19
CA THR A 428 18.15 72.24 -12.22
C THR A 428 17.57 71.08 -13.03
N CYS A 429 18.39 70.51 -13.91
CA CYS A 429 18.00 69.31 -14.65
C CYS A 429 17.81 68.15 -13.67
N SER A 430 16.70 67.43 -13.84
CA SER A 430 16.24 66.33 -13.01
C SER A 430 15.73 65.18 -13.88
N ILE A 431 15.79 63.96 -13.36
CA ILE A 431 15.25 62.78 -14.04
C ILE A 431 13.74 62.77 -13.79
N GLY A 432 12.94 62.87 -14.85
CA GLY A 432 11.48 62.78 -14.75
C GLY A 432 11.02 61.32 -14.65
N THR A 433 11.37 60.53 -15.67
CA THR A 433 11.19 59.08 -15.70
C THR A 433 12.28 58.45 -16.56
N CYS A 434 12.79 57.29 -16.21
CA CYS A 434 13.70 56.56 -17.08
C CYS A 434 12.98 56.02 -18.33
N GLU A 435 13.69 55.97 -19.46
CA GLU A 435 13.19 55.27 -20.65
C GLU A 435 13.03 53.78 -20.34
N THR A 436 12.07 53.13 -21.01
CA THR A 436 11.77 51.70 -20.79
C THR A 436 13.03 50.84 -20.92
N GLY A 437 13.41 50.15 -19.85
CA GLY A 437 14.59 49.28 -19.81
C GLY A 437 15.86 49.93 -19.24
N PHE A 438 15.75 51.14 -18.69
CA PHE A 438 16.79 51.86 -17.95
C PHE A 438 16.32 52.27 -16.56
N ASP A 439 17.25 52.42 -15.62
CA ASP A 439 17.02 52.85 -14.23
C ASP A 439 18.22 53.71 -13.74
N ASP A 440 17.99 54.54 -12.70
CA ASP A 440 19.00 55.41 -12.07
C ASP A 440 19.58 54.70 -10.83
N CYS A 441 20.72 54.04 -11.00
CA CYS A 441 21.25 53.14 -9.98
C CYS A 441 22.30 53.78 -9.08
N ASP A 442 22.89 54.91 -9.48
CA ASP A 442 23.81 55.69 -8.64
C ASP A 442 23.15 56.88 -7.94
N GLY A 443 21.89 57.20 -8.29
CA GLY A 443 21.12 58.32 -7.76
C GLY A 443 21.68 59.68 -8.17
N MET A 444 22.60 59.72 -9.15
CA MET A 444 23.24 60.94 -9.61
C MET A 444 22.52 61.48 -10.82
N THR A 445 21.74 62.52 -10.58
CA THR A 445 20.97 63.22 -11.61
C THR A 445 21.76 63.59 -12.88
N PRO A 446 23.05 64.03 -12.83
CA PRO A 446 23.79 64.40 -14.03
C PRO A 446 24.14 63.25 -14.99
N THR A 447 24.10 62.00 -14.53
CA THR A 447 24.42 60.81 -15.36
C THR A 447 23.20 60.19 -16.03
N GLY A 448 21.99 60.66 -15.70
CA GLY A 448 20.73 60.18 -16.30
C GLY A 448 20.30 58.83 -15.74
N CYS A 449 19.55 58.05 -16.52
CA CYS A 449 19.26 56.65 -16.20
C CYS A 449 20.32 55.79 -16.88
N GLU A 450 21.47 55.72 -16.24
CA GLU A 450 22.73 55.25 -16.81
C GLU A 450 22.79 53.73 -16.98
N THR A 451 21.89 53.00 -16.32
CA THR A 451 21.99 51.55 -16.20
C THR A 451 20.85 50.84 -16.94
N SER A 452 21.19 49.93 -17.86
CA SER A 452 20.18 49.14 -18.60
C SER A 452 19.66 47.97 -17.77
N VAL A 453 18.50 48.11 -17.15
CA VAL A 453 17.86 47.01 -16.42
C VAL A 453 17.29 45.91 -17.33
N ALA A 454 17.24 46.11 -18.64
CA ALA A 454 16.76 45.10 -19.59
C ALA A 454 17.82 44.07 -20.01
N THR A 455 19.11 44.44 -19.93
CA THR A 455 20.22 43.65 -20.49
C THR A 455 21.46 43.57 -19.61
N ASP A 456 21.62 44.46 -18.62
CA ASP A 456 22.73 44.40 -17.68
C ASP A 456 22.49 43.28 -16.66
N VAL A 457 23.47 42.38 -16.57
CA VAL A 457 23.47 41.23 -15.66
C VAL A 457 23.55 41.68 -14.21
N LEU A 458 24.18 42.82 -13.92
CA LEU A 458 24.34 43.34 -12.56
C LEU A 458 23.12 44.10 -12.03
N ASN A 459 22.17 44.45 -12.91
CA ASN A 459 21.02 45.33 -12.61
C ASN A 459 19.73 44.82 -13.27
N CYS A 460 19.54 43.51 -13.38
CA CYS A 460 18.52 42.94 -14.25
C CYS A 460 17.10 43.11 -13.68
N GLY A 461 16.25 43.89 -14.34
CA GLY A 461 14.87 44.17 -13.93
C GLY A 461 14.74 45.29 -12.88
N ALA A 462 15.80 45.58 -12.12
CA ALA A 462 15.90 46.72 -11.20
C ALA A 462 17.38 46.94 -10.81
N CYS A 463 17.72 48.14 -10.33
CA CYS A 463 19.05 48.43 -9.79
C CYS A 463 19.52 47.43 -8.73
N ASN A 464 20.80 47.05 -8.80
CA ASN A 464 21.47 46.09 -7.93
C ASN A 464 20.87 44.67 -7.93
N ASN A 465 20.04 44.33 -8.92
CA ASN A 465 19.56 42.96 -9.10
C ASN A 465 20.58 42.13 -9.90
N ASP A 466 21.69 41.80 -9.25
CA ASP A 466 22.84 41.11 -9.85
C ASP A 466 22.57 39.61 -10.03
N CYS A 467 22.26 39.20 -11.27
CA CYS A 467 22.01 37.80 -11.62
C CYS A 467 23.18 36.87 -11.30
N SER A 468 24.42 37.37 -11.25
CA SER A 468 25.61 36.55 -10.94
C SER A 468 25.72 36.19 -9.46
N THR A 469 25.06 36.95 -8.59
CA THR A 469 24.95 36.64 -7.15
C THR A 469 23.73 35.81 -6.82
N LEU A 470 22.66 35.93 -7.62
CA LEU A 470 21.44 35.15 -7.48
C LEU A 470 21.60 33.72 -7.98
N MET A 471 22.32 33.53 -9.08
CA MET A 471 22.54 32.23 -9.70
C MET A 471 24.01 31.83 -9.56
N VAL A 472 24.31 31.09 -8.48
CA VAL A 472 25.68 30.72 -8.14
C VAL A 472 26.29 29.74 -9.16
N ASN A 473 27.60 29.85 -9.39
CA ASN A 473 28.38 29.01 -10.31
C ASN A 473 27.83 28.88 -11.75
N ALA A 474 27.10 29.90 -12.23
CA ALA A 474 26.48 29.90 -13.53
C ALA A 474 27.05 31.00 -14.44
N ASN A 475 27.06 30.74 -15.75
CA ASN A 475 27.02 31.79 -16.75
C ASN A 475 25.57 32.27 -16.87
N VAL A 476 25.36 33.54 -16.54
CA VAL A 476 24.05 34.17 -16.44
C VAL A 476 23.88 35.25 -17.50
N GLY A 477 22.64 35.47 -17.92
CA GLY A 477 22.26 36.56 -18.81
C GLY A 477 21.05 37.32 -18.27
N CYS A 478 20.90 38.57 -18.69
CA CYS A 478 19.68 39.34 -18.48
C CYS A 478 18.96 39.50 -19.82
N THR A 479 17.68 39.11 -19.88
CA THR A 479 16.86 39.29 -21.10
C THR A 479 15.49 39.81 -20.70
N ALA A 480 15.11 40.98 -21.25
CA ALA A 480 13.85 41.65 -20.97
C ALA A 480 13.62 41.90 -19.46
N GLY A 481 14.69 42.17 -18.71
CA GLY A 481 14.61 42.45 -17.27
C GLY A 481 14.40 41.22 -16.39
N SER A 482 14.65 40.01 -16.90
CA SER A 482 14.66 38.78 -16.12
C SER A 482 16.00 38.06 -16.22
N CYS A 483 16.53 37.61 -15.09
CA CYS A 483 17.72 36.78 -15.03
C CYS A 483 17.44 35.42 -15.72
N GLN A 484 18.38 34.97 -16.55
CA GLN A 484 18.31 33.72 -17.30
C GLN A 484 19.58 32.92 -17.08
N LEU A 485 19.42 31.64 -16.73
CA LEU A 485 20.51 30.67 -16.70
C LEU A 485 20.93 30.31 -18.14
N VAL A 486 22.14 30.68 -18.55
CA VAL A 486 22.66 30.39 -19.91
C VAL A 486 23.35 29.03 -19.94
N SER A 487 24.26 28.79 -18.99
CA SER A 487 24.93 27.50 -18.80
C SER A 487 25.60 27.47 -17.43
N CYS A 488 25.91 26.28 -16.90
CA CYS A 488 26.73 26.17 -15.71
C CYS A 488 28.21 26.41 -16.02
N LEU A 489 28.96 26.94 -15.05
CA LEU A 489 30.41 27.00 -15.14
C LEU A 489 30.99 25.57 -15.19
N PRO A 490 32.16 25.36 -15.83
CA PRO A 490 32.79 24.04 -15.88
C PRO A 490 32.97 23.45 -14.48
N GLY A 491 32.44 22.24 -14.28
CA GLY A 491 32.47 21.56 -12.98
C GLY A 491 31.29 21.86 -12.06
N TYR A 492 30.25 22.53 -12.55
CA TYR A 492 29.01 22.77 -11.79
C TYR A 492 27.76 22.35 -12.58
N GLY A 493 26.68 22.01 -11.88
CA GLY A 493 25.41 21.58 -12.46
C GLY A 493 24.20 22.11 -11.67
N ASP A 494 23.08 22.30 -12.37
CA ASP A 494 21.75 22.63 -11.83
C ASP A 494 21.09 21.33 -11.35
N ALA A 495 21.14 21.08 -10.04
CA ALA A 495 20.81 19.79 -9.45
C ALA A 495 19.31 19.59 -9.17
N ASP A 496 18.59 20.69 -8.92
CA ASP A 496 17.15 20.68 -8.65
C ASP A 496 16.31 21.05 -9.89
N GLY A 497 16.97 21.46 -10.98
CA GLY A 497 16.33 21.88 -12.23
C GLY A 497 15.70 23.27 -12.11
N GLN A 498 16.02 24.04 -11.07
CA GLN A 498 15.54 25.39 -10.88
C GLN A 498 16.59 26.39 -11.34
N ALA A 499 16.39 26.87 -12.58
CA ALA A 499 17.23 27.90 -13.17
C ALA A 499 17.35 29.21 -12.33
N ALA A 500 16.46 29.42 -11.34
CA ALA A 500 16.39 30.63 -10.54
C ALA A 500 17.50 30.77 -9.48
N ASN A 501 18.06 29.67 -8.99
CA ASN A 501 19.11 29.63 -7.97
C ASN A 501 20.52 29.31 -8.53
N GLY A 502 20.60 28.93 -9.81
CA GLY A 502 21.87 28.74 -10.52
C GLY A 502 22.31 27.29 -10.64
N CYS A 503 23.60 27.03 -10.40
CA CYS A 503 24.23 25.73 -10.51
C CYS A 503 24.89 25.38 -9.16
N GLU A 504 24.09 24.81 -8.27
CA GLU A 504 24.41 24.64 -6.86
C GLU A 504 25.24 23.38 -6.58
N CYS A 505 25.34 22.48 -7.56
CA CYS A 505 26.08 21.23 -7.42
C CYS A 505 27.47 21.35 -8.05
N THR A 506 28.49 20.85 -7.35
CA THR A 506 29.86 20.76 -7.84
C THR A 506 30.14 19.33 -8.34
N TYR A 507 30.53 19.17 -9.59
CA TYR A 507 30.98 17.90 -10.16
C TYR A 507 32.28 17.47 -9.47
N VAL A 508 32.21 16.40 -8.68
CA VAL A 508 33.38 15.86 -7.95
C VAL A 508 33.88 14.53 -8.53
N GLY A 509 33.21 13.96 -9.54
CA GLY A 509 33.68 12.79 -10.29
C GLY A 509 32.56 11.95 -10.92
N PRO A 510 32.90 10.75 -11.44
CA PRO A 510 31.90 9.77 -11.86
C PRO A 510 31.00 9.36 -10.69
N ASP A 511 29.71 9.20 -10.95
CA ASP A 511 28.73 8.82 -9.95
C ASP A 511 28.25 7.38 -10.14
N LEU A 512 28.36 6.57 -9.08
CA LEU A 512 27.87 5.20 -9.03
C LEU A 512 26.88 5.10 -7.87
N PRO A 513 25.75 4.38 -8.03
CA PRO A 513 24.78 4.24 -6.95
C PRO A 513 25.44 3.71 -5.67
N ASP A 514 25.53 4.53 -4.64
CA ASP A 514 26.22 4.21 -3.39
C ASP A 514 25.36 4.45 -2.14
N ASP A 515 25.93 4.39 -0.93
CA ASP A 515 25.16 4.52 0.31
C ASP A 515 25.11 5.95 0.86
N THR A 516 25.82 6.90 0.22
CA THR A 516 25.74 8.33 0.51
C THR A 516 24.58 9.01 -0.20
N PHE A 517 24.05 8.37 -1.26
CA PHE A 517 22.99 8.89 -2.12
C PHE A 517 23.30 10.25 -2.75
N ALA A 518 24.59 10.58 -2.86
CA ALA A 518 25.04 11.87 -3.34
C ALA A 518 25.16 11.86 -4.86
N ASP A 519 24.50 12.82 -5.51
CA ASP A 519 24.66 13.09 -6.94
C ASP A 519 26.03 13.76 -7.17
N THR A 520 27.02 12.95 -7.52
CA THR A 520 28.43 13.36 -7.62
C THR A 520 28.76 13.94 -9.00
N ASN A 521 27.96 13.59 -10.01
CA ASN A 521 28.11 14.06 -11.39
C ASN A 521 27.05 15.11 -11.81
N CYS A 522 26.20 15.54 -10.88
CA CYS A 522 25.16 16.55 -11.02
C CYS A 522 24.17 16.27 -12.17
N ASP A 523 23.79 15.00 -12.39
CA ASP A 523 22.83 14.62 -13.45
C ASP A 523 21.37 14.46 -12.95
N GLY A 524 21.17 14.78 -11.67
CA GLY A 524 19.90 14.83 -10.95
C GLY A 524 19.49 13.51 -10.31
N ILE A 525 20.39 12.51 -10.22
CA ILE A 525 20.15 11.24 -9.53
C ILE A 525 21.44 10.72 -8.87
N ASP A 526 21.30 9.81 -7.89
CA ASP A 526 22.42 9.01 -7.38
C ASP A 526 22.79 7.94 -8.42
N GLY A 527 23.91 8.15 -9.12
CA GLY A 527 24.49 7.31 -10.16
C GLY A 527 24.23 7.81 -11.59
N ASP A 528 25.07 7.43 -12.56
CA ASP A 528 24.99 7.96 -13.94
C ASP A 528 23.71 7.58 -14.73
N ALA A 529 22.85 8.57 -15.00
CA ALA A 529 21.60 8.42 -15.77
C ALA A 529 21.83 7.97 -17.22
N SER A 530 22.96 8.37 -17.82
CA SER A 530 23.32 8.01 -19.19
C SER A 530 23.72 6.53 -19.30
N ALA A 531 24.25 5.94 -18.22
CA ALA A 531 24.70 4.55 -18.16
C ALA A 531 23.59 3.53 -17.85
N ALA A 532 22.38 4.00 -17.48
CA ALA A 532 21.32 3.16 -16.93
C ALA A 532 20.03 3.08 -17.79
N VAL A 533 19.30 1.98 -17.64
CA VAL A 533 17.90 1.83 -18.09
C VAL A 533 16.98 1.94 -16.89
N PHE A 534 15.93 2.74 -17.01
CA PHE A 534 14.99 3.05 -15.94
C PHE A 534 13.75 2.16 -15.99
N VAL A 535 13.30 1.68 -14.83
CA VAL A 535 12.15 0.77 -14.69
C VAL A 535 11.20 1.24 -13.60
N ALA A 536 9.91 1.30 -13.90
CA ALA A 536 8.86 1.66 -12.95
C ALA A 536 7.57 0.89 -13.24
N ILE A 537 6.80 0.58 -12.20
CA ILE A 537 5.49 -0.10 -12.32
C ILE A 537 4.44 0.75 -13.06
N THR A 538 4.71 2.02 -13.32
CA THR A 538 3.88 2.93 -14.15
C THR A 538 4.38 3.02 -15.60
N GLY A 539 5.47 2.33 -15.94
CA GLY A 539 6.12 2.37 -17.25
C GLY A 539 5.47 1.49 -18.31
N SER A 540 6.16 1.33 -19.45
CA SER A 540 5.78 0.45 -20.55
C SER A 540 7.01 -0.19 -21.18
N ASP A 541 6.98 -1.49 -21.49
CA ASP A 541 8.12 -2.17 -22.15
C ASP A 541 8.32 -1.76 -23.62
N ALA A 542 7.40 -0.99 -24.18
CA ALA A 542 7.59 -0.32 -25.46
C ALA A 542 8.50 0.92 -25.38
N ASN A 543 8.73 1.43 -24.16
CA ASN A 543 9.49 2.65 -23.94
C ASN A 543 11.00 2.47 -24.21
N PRO A 544 11.74 3.58 -24.41
CA PRO A 544 13.20 3.53 -24.52
C PRO A 544 13.91 3.21 -23.19
N GLY A 545 13.23 3.35 -22.05
CA GLY A 545 13.81 3.11 -20.73
C GLY A 545 14.57 4.30 -20.17
N THR A 546 14.06 5.52 -20.40
CA THR A 546 14.56 6.79 -19.85
C THR A 546 13.78 7.19 -18.59
N ARG A 547 14.23 8.21 -17.84
CA ARG A 547 13.51 8.72 -16.65
C ARG A 547 12.04 9.07 -16.93
N GLN A 548 11.79 9.73 -18.06
CA GLN A 548 10.45 10.19 -18.48
C GLN A 548 9.62 9.08 -19.15
N GLN A 549 10.29 8.06 -19.71
CA GLN A 549 9.64 6.91 -20.35
C GLN A 549 10.30 5.61 -19.85
N PRO A 550 10.01 5.21 -18.61
CA PRO A 550 10.62 4.01 -18.02
C PRO A 550 10.00 2.72 -18.58
N MET A 551 10.78 1.64 -18.53
CA MET A 551 10.31 0.29 -18.82
C MET A 551 9.34 -0.19 -17.74
N PHE A 552 8.46 -1.14 -18.06
CA PHE A 552 7.49 -1.69 -17.09
C PHE A 552 8.06 -2.89 -16.33
N THR A 553 8.70 -3.83 -17.04
CA THR A 553 9.23 -5.05 -16.45
C THR A 553 10.76 -5.03 -16.32
N LEU A 554 11.27 -5.70 -15.29
CA LEU A 554 12.72 -5.91 -15.11
C LEU A 554 13.32 -6.75 -16.24
N ALA A 555 12.59 -7.75 -16.75
CA ALA A 555 13.06 -8.57 -17.86
C ALA A 555 13.18 -7.76 -19.16
N GLY A 556 12.19 -6.91 -19.45
CA GLY A 556 12.23 -5.95 -20.55
C GLY A 556 13.42 -5.00 -20.41
N ALA A 557 13.64 -4.46 -19.21
CA ALA A 557 14.74 -3.55 -18.93
C ALA A 557 16.12 -4.16 -19.08
N LEU A 558 16.34 -5.39 -18.59
CA LEU A 558 17.60 -6.12 -18.78
C LEU A 558 17.87 -6.37 -20.27
N SER A 559 16.83 -6.75 -21.02
CA SER A 559 16.93 -6.94 -22.47
C SER A 559 17.26 -5.63 -23.19
N LYS A 560 16.62 -4.51 -22.79
CA LYS A 560 16.89 -3.17 -23.33
C LYS A 560 18.30 -2.70 -22.99
N ALA A 561 18.76 -2.91 -21.76
CA ALA A 561 20.11 -2.54 -21.34
C ALA A 561 21.17 -3.29 -22.15
N GLN A 562 20.96 -4.60 -22.37
CA GLN A 562 21.83 -5.40 -23.24
C GLN A 562 21.85 -4.88 -24.68
N GLN A 563 20.69 -4.54 -25.26
CA GLN A 563 20.57 -3.99 -26.61
C GLN A 563 21.28 -2.64 -26.76
N LEU A 564 21.17 -1.78 -25.75
CA LEU A 564 21.78 -0.44 -25.75
C LEU A 564 23.24 -0.45 -25.28
N GLY A 565 23.78 -1.58 -24.87
CA GLY A 565 25.13 -1.69 -24.30
C GLY A 565 25.27 -1.08 -22.89
N LYS A 566 24.15 -0.71 -22.25
CA LYS A 566 24.10 -0.15 -20.89
C LYS A 566 24.40 -1.23 -19.84
N LYS A 567 25.05 -0.83 -18.75
CA LYS A 567 25.54 -1.75 -17.71
C LYS A 567 24.74 -1.68 -16.42
N GLN A 568 23.74 -0.79 -16.35
CA GLN A 568 23.00 -0.52 -15.13
C GLN A 568 21.50 -0.50 -15.40
N VAL A 569 20.72 -0.95 -14.43
CA VAL A 569 19.26 -0.84 -14.40
C VAL A 569 18.86 -0.20 -13.07
N TYR A 570 18.15 0.92 -13.13
CA TYR A 570 17.65 1.64 -11.96
C TYR A 570 16.16 1.37 -11.79
N VAL A 571 15.80 0.90 -10.59
CA VAL A 571 14.48 0.34 -10.33
C VAL A 571 13.74 1.21 -9.32
N SER A 572 12.61 1.75 -9.76
CA SER A 572 11.69 2.48 -8.90
C SER A 572 11.02 1.55 -7.89
N ALA A 573 10.67 2.08 -6.71
CA ALA A 573 9.89 1.41 -5.70
C ALA A 573 8.60 0.83 -6.31
N GLY A 574 8.26 -0.39 -5.89
CA GLY A 574 7.14 -1.14 -6.47
C GLY A 574 7.32 -2.65 -6.37
N ILE A 575 6.29 -3.37 -6.79
CA ILE A 575 6.25 -4.83 -6.83
C ILE A 575 6.33 -5.29 -8.28
N TYR A 576 7.29 -6.16 -8.57
CA TYR A 576 7.59 -6.72 -9.88
C TYR A 576 7.36 -8.22 -9.85
N ASP A 577 6.27 -8.64 -10.48
CA ASP A 577 5.85 -10.04 -10.51
C ASP A 577 6.57 -10.85 -11.58
N GLY A 578 6.94 -12.07 -11.22
CA GLY A 578 7.52 -13.06 -12.11
C GLY A 578 8.95 -13.44 -11.76
N ARG A 579 9.41 -14.51 -12.42
CA ARG A 579 10.79 -14.97 -12.32
C ARG A 579 11.70 -14.04 -13.14
N LEU A 580 12.75 -13.52 -12.50
CA LEU A 580 13.78 -12.71 -13.15
C LEU A 580 15.02 -13.55 -13.43
N THR A 581 15.45 -13.58 -14.68
CA THR A 581 16.76 -14.14 -15.08
C THR A 581 17.75 -13.01 -15.27
N LEU A 582 18.86 -13.05 -14.51
CA LEU A 582 19.91 -12.05 -14.56
C LEU A 582 20.77 -12.20 -15.82
N LEU A 583 21.29 -11.08 -16.32
CA LEU A 583 22.22 -11.03 -17.44
C LEU A 583 23.63 -10.66 -16.97
N ASN A 584 24.64 -11.33 -17.50
CA ASN A 584 26.03 -11.14 -17.10
C ASN A 584 26.51 -9.70 -17.33
N GLY A 585 27.07 -9.07 -16.29
CA GLY A 585 27.64 -7.72 -16.36
C GLY A 585 26.64 -6.57 -16.41
N ILE A 586 25.37 -6.79 -16.04
CA ILE A 586 24.37 -5.73 -15.88
C ILE A 586 23.95 -5.66 -14.41
N SER A 587 24.29 -4.56 -13.74
CA SER A 587 23.92 -4.29 -12.35
C SER A 587 22.47 -3.84 -12.23
N ILE A 588 21.83 -4.18 -11.11
CA ILE A 588 20.46 -3.77 -10.76
C ILE A 588 20.50 -3.04 -9.42
N TYR A 589 20.08 -1.78 -9.43
CA TYR A 589 20.02 -0.94 -8.23
C TYR A 589 18.57 -0.57 -7.94
N GLY A 590 18.09 -1.01 -6.78
CA GLY A 590 16.85 -0.54 -6.18
C GLY A 590 17.05 0.72 -5.33
N GLY A 591 15.95 1.19 -4.76
CA GLY A 591 15.95 2.39 -3.91
C GLY A 591 15.53 3.67 -4.62
N TYR A 592 15.12 3.65 -5.89
CA TYR A 592 14.68 4.85 -6.61
C TYR A 592 13.17 5.07 -6.47
N SER A 593 12.68 6.28 -6.70
CA SER A 593 11.24 6.58 -6.79
C SER A 593 10.92 7.42 -8.02
N ALA A 594 10.27 6.83 -9.02
CA ALA A 594 9.88 7.54 -10.24
C ALA A 594 8.89 8.69 -9.96
N GLN A 595 8.10 8.59 -8.88
CA GLN A 595 7.16 9.62 -8.44
C GLN A 595 7.88 10.81 -7.79
N ASN A 596 9.03 10.58 -7.16
CA ASN A 596 9.83 11.61 -6.52
C ASN A 596 11.11 11.90 -7.32
N ASN A 597 10.93 12.18 -8.62
CA ASN A 597 11.98 12.53 -9.57
C ASN A 597 13.22 11.61 -9.56
N TRP A 598 13.02 10.30 -9.37
CA TRP A 598 14.09 9.31 -9.26
C TRP A 598 15.06 9.55 -8.09
N ALA A 599 14.63 10.25 -7.04
CA ALA A 599 15.39 10.34 -5.80
C ALA A 599 15.62 8.94 -5.20
N ARG A 600 16.83 8.70 -4.69
CA ARG A 600 17.22 7.41 -4.13
C ARG A 600 17.23 7.43 -2.61
N SER A 601 16.69 6.39 -1.98
CA SER A 601 16.55 6.29 -0.52
C SER A 601 16.35 4.84 -0.09
N PRO A 602 16.75 4.45 1.15
CA PRO A 602 16.41 3.15 1.72
C PRO A 602 14.90 2.93 1.88
N ALA A 603 14.09 3.98 1.93
CA ALA A 603 12.63 3.89 2.07
C ALA A 603 11.93 3.44 0.78
N ASN A 604 12.59 3.56 -0.37
CA ASN A 604 12.04 3.22 -1.67
C ASN A 604 12.19 1.71 -1.92
N ILE A 605 11.23 0.92 -1.44
CA ILE A 605 11.32 -0.55 -1.47
C ILE A 605 10.97 -1.12 -2.85
N VAL A 606 11.91 -1.89 -3.41
CA VAL A 606 11.72 -2.68 -4.63
C VAL A 606 11.49 -4.13 -4.25
N THR A 607 10.37 -4.73 -4.67
CA THR A 607 10.07 -6.15 -4.43
C THR A 607 9.97 -6.91 -5.73
N ILE A 608 10.80 -7.95 -5.91
CA ILE A 608 10.71 -8.92 -6.98
C ILE A 608 10.08 -10.17 -6.39
N GLN A 609 8.93 -10.61 -6.90
CA GLN A 609 8.23 -11.76 -6.33
C GLN A 609 7.78 -12.80 -7.35
N SER A 610 7.80 -14.08 -6.95
CA SER A 610 7.43 -15.19 -7.82
C SER A 610 6.68 -16.30 -7.09
N SER A 611 5.57 -16.75 -7.68
CA SER A 611 4.75 -17.90 -7.26
C SER A 611 4.78 -19.05 -8.26
N GLY A 612 5.32 -18.82 -9.48
CA GLY A 612 5.28 -19.78 -10.58
C GLY A 612 6.18 -20.99 -10.32
N VAL A 613 5.60 -22.19 -10.39
CA VAL A 613 6.34 -23.45 -10.31
C VAL A 613 6.76 -23.88 -11.71
N LEU A 614 8.08 -23.97 -11.94
CA LEU A 614 8.64 -24.44 -13.20
C LEU A 614 9.62 -25.58 -12.91
N ASN A 615 9.41 -26.77 -13.48
CA ASN A 615 10.27 -27.94 -13.25
C ASN A 615 10.45 -28.29 -11.75
N GLY A 616 9.35 -28.27 -10.99
CA GLY A 616 9.35 -28.62 -9.56
C GLY A 616 10.06 -27.60 -8.66
N ARG A 617 10.15 -26.33 -9.08
CA ARG A 617 10.75 -25.27 -8.27
C ARG A 617 10.02 -23.94 -8.42
N VAL A 618 9.95 -23.20 -7.32
CA VAL A 618 9.63 -21.76 -7.32
C VAL A 618 10.95 -21.01 -7.23
N THR A 619 11.15 -20.03 -8.10
CA THR A 619 12.35 -19.19 -8.07
C THR A 619 11.99 -17.75 -8.41
N ALA A 620 12.41 -16.80 -7.59
CA ALA A 620 12.22 -15.38 -7.88
C ALA A 620 13.34 -14.81 -8.75
N VAL A 621 14.61 -15.02 -8.38
CA VAL A 621 15.75 -14.56 -9.17
C VAL A 621 16.67 -15.73 -9.52
N GLU A 622 17.05 -15.85 -10.79
CA GLU A 622 17.97 -16.86 -11.31
C GLU A 622 19.17 -16.19 -12.00
N GLY A 623 20.37 -16.56 -11.59
CA GLY A 623 21.63 -16.19 -12.23
C GLY A 623 22.36 -17.40 -12.79
N LYS A 624 22.91 -17.27 -14.00
CA LYS A 624 23.77 -18.28 -14.62
C LYS A 624 24.94 -17.60 -15.34
N ASP A 625 26.15 -18.12 -15.14
CA ASP A 625 27.38 -17.66 -15.82
C ASP A 625 27.62 -16.15 -15.63
N LEU A 626 27.39 -15.66 -14.41
CA LEU A 626 27.57 -14.25 -14.03
C LEU A 626 29.03 -14.02 -13.58
N ILE A 627 29.91 -13.93 -14.57
CA ILE A 627 31.38 -13.88 -14.40
C ILE A 627 31.98 -12.48 -14.60
N THR A 628 31.18 -11.52 -15.06
CA THR A 628 31.55 -10.11 -15.16
C THR A 628 31.02 -9.37 -13.93
N ALA A 629 31.84 -8.47 -13.36
CA ALA A 629 31.49 -7.71 -12.17
C ALA A 629 30.12 -7.03 -12.32
N MET A 630 29.22 -7.33 -11.39
CA MET A 630 27.89 -6.72 -11.32
C MET A 630 27.41 -6.63 -9.87
N THR A 631 26.48 -5.71 -9.63
CA THR A 631 25.91 -5.45 -8.31
C THR A 631 24.40 -5.62 -8.34
N LEU A 632 23.87 -6.27 -7.31
CA LEU A 632 22.45 -6.28 -6.96
C LEU A 632 22.33 -5.57 -5.62
N ASP A 633 21.61 -4.46 -5.59
CA ASP A 633 21.55 -3.59 -4.42
C ASP A 633 20.12 -3.17 -4.08
N ARG A 634 19.78 -3.20 -2.78
CA ARG A 634 18.49 -2.76 -2.22
C ARG A 634 17.26 -3.41 -2.88
N LEU A 635 17.33 -4.72 -3.09
CA LEU A 635 16.22 -5.51 -3.65
C LEU A 635 15.58 -6.38 -2.56
N THR A 636 14.26 -6.44 -2.53
CA THR A 636 13.52 -7.48 -1.82
C THR A 636 13.17 -8.58 -2.81
N ILE A 637 13.78 -9.76 -2.67
CA ILE A 637 13.58 -10.93 -3.53
C ILE A 637 12.75 -11.94 -2.75
N LYS A 638 11.51 -12.16 -3.18
CA LYS A 638 10.53 -12.97 -2.44
C LYS A 638 9.97 -14.10 -3.28
N THR A 639 9.81 -15.27 -2.70
CA THR A 639 8.95 -16.31 -3.27
C THR A 639 7.77 -16.61 -2.37
N PHE A 640 6.65 -17.01 -2.97
CA PHE A 640 5.49 -17.49 -2.22
C PHE A 640 5.67 -18.95 -1.81
N ASP A 641 4.92 -19.37 -0.81
CA ASP A 641 4.81 -20.76 -0.40
C ASP A 641 4.25 -21.62 -1.55
N THR A 642 4.68 -22.87 -1.63
CA THR A 642 4.15 -23.83 -2.62
C THR A 642 3.65 -25.10 -1.97
N LEU A 643 2.52 -25.60 -2.48
CA LEU A 643 1.96 -26.91 -2.14
C LEU A 643 2.24 -27.96 -3.22
N THR A 644 2.94 -27.58 -4.30
CA THR A 644 3.28 -28.52 -5.38
C THR A 644 4.20 -29.62 -4.85
N ILE A 645 3.84 -30.87 -5.10
CA ILE A 645 4.51 -32.03 -4.52
C ILE A 645 6.02 -32.01 -4.80
N GLY A 646 6.80 -32.11 -3.71
CA GLY A 646 8.27 -32.14 -3.73
C GLY A 646 8.92 -30.85 -4.24
N ALA A 647 8.15 -29.80 -4.53
CA ALA A 647 8.67 -28.61 -5.15
C ALA A 647 9.55 -27.82 -4.18
N SER A 648 10.77 -27.49 -4.61
CA SER A 648 11.70 -26.70 -3.81
C SER A 648 11.52 -25.20 -4.07
N ASN A 649 11.86 -24.39 -3.08
CA ASN A 649 11.66 -22.95 -3.10
C ASN A 649 13.00 -22.22 -2.99
N TYR A 650 13.25 -21.28 -3.90
CA TYR A 650 14.52 -20.56 -4.02
C TYR A 650 14.24 -19.06 -4.15
N ALA A 651 14.54 -18.24 -3.14
CA ALA A 651 14.44 -16.79 -3.34
C ALA A 651 15.43 -16.35 -4.44
N MET A 652 16.70 -16.75 -4.30
CA MET A 652 17.71 -16.56 -5.35
C MET A 652 18.49 -17.86 -5.60
N TYR A 653 18.66 -18.19 -6.88
CA TYR A 653 19.47 -19.31 -7.34
C TYR A 653 20.59 -18.81 -8.27
N CYS A 654 21.81 -19.26 -8.02
CA CYS A 654 22.99 -18.91 -8.81
C CYS A 654 23.80 -20.15 -9.19
N ASN A 655 24.11 -20.27 -10.48
CA ASN A 655 24.99 -21.29 -11.02
C ASN A 655 26.15 -20.65 -11.79
N ASN A 656 27.38 -20.88 -11.36
CA ASN A 656 28.58 -20.26 -11.92
C ASN A 656 28.53 -18.72 -11.88
N CYS A 657 28.14 -18.16 -10.74
CA CYS A 657 28.10 -16.71 -10.50
C CYS A 657 29.30 -16.31 -9.63
N THR A 658 30.37 -15.86 -10.26
CA THR A 658 31.66 -15.61 -9.58
C THR A 658 31.96 -14.15 -9.34
N ALA A 659 31.23 -13.23 -9.99
CA ALA A 659 31.49 -11.79 -9.95
C ALA A 659 30.25 -10.97 -9.56
N VAL A 660 29.38 -11.53 -8.72
CA VAL A 660 28.17 -10.86 -8.22
C VAL A 660 28.42 -10.29 -6.82
N THR A 661 28.11 -9.00 -6.65
CA THR A 661 27.98 -8.36 -5.35
C THR A 661 26.50 -8.23 -5.03
N LEU A 662 26.03 -8.92 -3.99
CA LEU A 662 24.68 -8.76 -3.46
C LEU A 662 24.78 -7.96 -2.16
N ARG A 663 24.19 -6.77 -2.12
CA ARG A 663 24.24 -5.91 -0.94
C ARG A 663 22.91 -5.27 -0.58
N ASN A 664 22.76 -4.93 0.70
CA ASN A 664 21.61 -4.22 1.28
C ASN A 664 20.24 -4.81 0.87
N SER A 665 20.18 -6.10 0.57
CA SER A 665 19.01 -6.76 -0.04
C SER A 665 18.36 -7.74 0.92
N SER A 666 17.06 -7.97 0.74
CA SER A 666 16.26 -8.90 1.52
C SER A 666 15.84 -10.09 0.67
N LEU A 667 16.27 -11.30 1.00
CA LEU A 667 15.92 -12.54 0.29
C LEU A 667 14.98 -13.34 1.18
N ILE A 668 13.76 -13.62 0.72
CA ILE A 668 12.72 -14.27 1.51
C ILE A 668 12.15 -15.44 0.71
N ALA A 669 12.58 -16.66 1.04
CA ALA A 669 12.03 -17.85 0.40
C ALA A 669 10.78 -18.34 1.12
N GLY A 670 9.73 -18.65 0.37
CA GLY A 670 8.53 -19.31 0.91
C GLY A 670 8.77 -20.75 1.36
N ALA A 671 7.76 -21.35 1.97
CA ALA A 671 7.72 -22.77 2.30
C ALA A 671 7.76 -23.64 1.03
N ALA A 672 8.37 -24.80 1.15
CA ALA A 672 8.49 -25.78 0.08
C ALA A 672 7.41 -26.86 0.17
N GLY A 673 7.13 -27.50 -0.97
CA GLY A 673 6.00 -28.40 -1.10
C GLY A 673 6.22 -29.78 -0.46
N PRO A 674 5.16 -30.43 0.05
CA PRO A 674 5.25 -31.72 0.71
C PRO A 674 5.53 -32.85 -0.29
N GLY A 675 6.09 -33.96 0.17
CA GLY A 675 6.19 -35.19 -0.59
C GLY A 675 4.84 -35.90 -0.71
N SER A 676 4.64 -36.63 -1.80
CA SER A 676 3.47 -37.49 -2.01
C SER A 676 3.55 -38.75 -1.18
N ALA A 677 2.40 -39.18 -0.64
CA ALA A 677 2.27 -40.49 -0.03
C ALA A 677 2.54 -41.62 -1.04
N GLY A 678 3.13 -42.71 -0.55
CA GLY A 678 3.21 -43.97 -1.25
C GLY A 678 1.85 -44.65 -1.31
N THR A 679 1.67 -45.49 -2.32
CA THR A 679 0.48 -46.32 -2.53
C THR A 679 0.52 -47.57 -1.67
N ASN A 680 -0.62 -47.95 -1.10
CA ASN A 680 -0.75 -49.20 -0.37
C ASN A 680 -0.60 -50.41 -1.30
N GLY A 681 -0.15 -51.53 -0.74
CA GLY A 681 -0.13 -52.81 -1.43
C GLY A 681 -1.54 -53.37 -1.68
N THR A 682 -1.61 -54.38 -2.52
CA THR A 682 -2.79 -55.17 -2.83
C THR A 682 -2.81 -56.49 -2.05
N ALA A 683 -3.96 -56.82 -1.46
CA ALA A 683 -4.12 -58.05 -0.68
C ALA A 683 -3.98 -59.30 -1.57
N GLY A 684 -3.37 -60.34 -1.01
CA GLY A 684 -3.22 -61.61 -1.70
C GLY A 684 -4.55 -62.35 -1.82
N ALA A 685 -4.79 -62.97 -2.99
CA ALA A 685 -5.95 -63.83 -3.19
C ALA A 685 -5.93 -65.05 -2.26
N GLN A 686 -7.11 -65.44 -1.77
CA GLN A 686 -7.29 -66.65 -0.98
C GLN A 686 -7.12 -67.91 -1.82
N GLY A 687 -6.57 -68.97 -1.24
CA GLY A 687 -6.52 -70.30 -1.84
C GLY A 687 -7.87 -71.03 -1.73
N ASN A 688 -8.28 -71.73 -2.78
CA ASN A 688 -9.52 -72.51 -2.74
C ASN A 688 -9.32 -73.79 -1.90
N ASN A 689 -10.42 -74.26 -1.29
CA ASN A 689 -10.42 -75.51 -0.54
C ASN A 689 -10.21 -76.71 -1.48
N GLY A 690 -9.61 -77.78 -0.94
CA GLY A 690 -9.59 -79.07 -1.62
C GLY A 690 -10.97 -79.75 -1.60
N ALA A 691 -11.27 -80.54 -2.63
CA ALA A 691 -12.51 -81.30 -2.67
C ALA A 691 -12.42 -82.54 -1.76
N ASN A 692 -13.57 -82.98 -1.24
CA ASN A 692 -13.64 -84.21 -0.46
C ASN A 692 -13.37 -85.45 -1.33
N GLY A 693 -12.83 -86.50 -0.72
CA GLY A 693 -12.69 -87.80 -1.37
C GLY A 693 -14.05 -88.46 -1.60
N SER A 694 -14.17 -89.27 -2.65
CA SER A 694 -15.40 -90.01 -2.92
C SER A 694 -15.53 -91.24 -2.02
N PRO A 695 -16.76 -91.59 -1.59
CA PRO A 695 -17.04 -92.83 -0.87
C PRO A 695 -16.47 -94.08 -1.56
N GLY A 696 -15.90 -94.97 -0.73
CA GLY A 696 -15.65 -96.36 -1.11
C GLY A 696 -16.94 -97.17 -1.13
N ALA A 697 -16.84 -98.49 -1.05
CA ALA A 697 -18.01 -99.37 -0.95
C ALA A 697 -17.69 -100.63 -0.12
N CYS A 698 -18.64 -101.03 0.73
CA CYS A 698 -18.58 -102.23 1.57
C CYS A 698 -18.34 -103.50 0.73
N ASP A 699 -19.16 -103.74 -0.30
CA ASP A 699 -19.21 -105.02 -1.03
C ASP A 699 -19.04 -104.87 -2.56
N SER A 700 -18.43 -103.77 -3.03
CA SER A 700 -18.23 -103.52 -4.46
C SER A 700 -17.06 -102.59 -4.76
N SER A 701 -16.82 -102.30 -6.05
CA SER A 701 -15.71 -101.46 -6.48
C SER A 701 -15.85 -99.98 -6.14
N GLY A 702 -17.05 -99.40 -6.06
CA GLY A 702 -17.29 -97.98 -5.72
C GLY A 702 -16.65 -96.94 -6.67
N ILE A 703 -16.86 -95.64 -6.39
CA ILE A 703 -16.31 -94.51 -7.17
C ILE A 703 -14.82 -94.26 -6.82
N ARG A 704 -14.41 -94.45 -5.55
CA ARG A 704 -13.02 -94.46 -5.03
C ARG A 704 -12.10 -93.28 -5.39
N THR A 705 -12.54 -92.29 -6.14
CA THR A 705 -11.69 -91.18 -6.59
C THR A 705 -11.28 -90.31 -5.41
N GLY A 706 -9.99 -89.95 -5.35
CA GLY A 706 -9.53 -88.92 -4.44
C GLY A 706 -10.08 -87.55 -4.82
N GLY A 707 -10.21 -86.66 -3.84
CA GLY A 707 -10.68 -85.29 -4.07
C GLY A 707 -9.67 -84.48 -4.87
N THR A 708 -10.13 -83.58 -5.73
CA THR A 708 -9.24 -82.65 -6.44
C THR A 708 -8.58 -81.67 -5.46
N GLY A 709 -7.32 -81.33 -5.71
CA GLY A 709 -6.64 -80.29 -4.93
C GLY A 709 -7.26 -78.91 -5.20
N GLY A 710 -7.22 -78.04 -4.20
CA GLY A 710 -7.74 -76.68 -4.32
C GLY A 710 -6.99 -75.87 -5.38
N GLY A 711 -7.72 -75.06 -6.16
CA GLY A 711 -7.16 -74.10 -7.11
C GLY A 711 -6.56 -72.85 -6.43
N SER A 712 -5.56 -72.24 -7.04
CA SER A 712 -4.93 -71.01 -6.53
C SER A 712 -4.62 -70.03 -7.67
N ALA A 713 -4.94 -68.75 -7.48
CA ALA A 713 -4.62 -67.67 -8.43
C ALA A 713 -3.12 -67.43 -8.63
N CYS A 714 -2.28 -67.82 -7.67
CA CYS A 714 -0.80 -67.74 -7.73
C CYS A 714 -0.15 -69.11 -7.95
N SER A 715 -0.89 -70.05 -8.55
CA SER A 715 -0.37 -71.38 -8.93
C SER A 715 0.18 -72.22 -7.77
N ARG A 716 -0.26 -71.99 -6.53
CA ARG A 716 0.05 -72.80 -5.35
C ARG A 716 -1.07 -73.80 -5.06
N THR A 717 -1.39 -74.65 -6.03
CA THR A 717 -2.50 -75.61 -5.93
C THR A 717 -2.26 -76.67 -4.86
N GLY A 718 -3.33 -77.15 -4.22
CA GLY A 718 -3.25 -78.29 -3.32
C GLY A 718 -3.00 -79.60 -4.08
N GLY A 719 -2.50 -80.62 -3.37
CA GLY A 719 -2.31 -81.95 -3.95
C GLY A 719 -3.64 -82.70 -4.08
N GLY A 720 -3.84 -83.45 -5.17
CA GLY A 720 -5.02 -84.32 -5.30
C GLY A 720 -5.01 -85.43 -4.24
N GLY A 721 -6.16 -85.82 -3.74
CA GLY A 721 -6.30 -86.98 -2.85
C GLY A 721 -5.96 -88.28 -3.57
N GLY A 722 -5.49 -89.26 -2.82
CA GLY A 722 -5.23 -90.60 -3.32
C GLY A 722 -6.53 -91.35 -3.58
N ASN A 723 -6.60 -92.07 -4.70
CA ASN A 723 -7.73 -92.96 -4.96
C ASN A 723 -7.75 -94.09 -3.94
N GLY A 724 -8.93 -94.49 -3.46
CA GLY A 724 -9.07 -95.67 -2.61
C GLY A 724 -8.66 -96.96 -3.33
N GLY A 725 -8.18 -97.93 -2.57
CA GLY A 725 -7.75 -99.23 -3.08
C GLY A 725 -8.88 -99.98 -3.77
N ALA A 726 -8.59 -100.67 -4.87
CA ALA A 726 -9.59 -101.52 -5.51
C ALA A 726 -9.95 -102.72 -4.61
N PRO A 727 -11.17 -103.30 -4.72
CA PRO A 727 -11.55 -104.53 -4.03
C PRO A 727 -10.47 -105.60 -4.12
N GLY A 728 -10.23 -106.29 -3.01
CA GLY A 728 -9.06 -107.13 -2.77
C GLY A 728 -8.07 -106.41 -1.86
N THR A 729 -7.03 -107.10 -1.41
CA THR A 729 -5.98 -106.55 -0.51
C THR A 729 -5.07 -105.55 -1.23
N ASN A 730 -5.64 -104.60 -1.98
CA ASN A 730 -4.95 -103.58 -2.73
C ASN A 730 -4.81 -102.31 -1.88
N PRO A 731 -3.61 -101.71 -1.83
CA PRO A 731 -3.42 -100.44 -1.14
C PRO A 731 -4.15 -99.30 -1.85
N GLY A 732 -4.52 -98.28 -1.09
CA GLY A 732 -4.92 -96.99 -1.64
C GLY A 732 -3.75 -96.26 -2.27
N GLY A 733 -4.05 -95.32 -3.16
CA GLY A 733 -3.07 -94.41 -3.73
C GLY A 733 -2.56 -93.40 -2.71
N ASN A 734 -1.31 -92.98 -2.85
CA ASN A 734 -0.79 -91.83 -2.10
C ASN A 734 -1.49 -90.55 -2.55
N GLY A 735 -1.68 -89.62 -1.63
CA GLY A 735 -2.04 -88.25 -1.97
C GLY A 735 -0.94 -87.57 -2.76
N GLY A 736 -1.33 -86.72 -3.72
CA GLY A 736 -0.43 -85.89 -4.48
C GLY A 736 0.24 -84.81 -3.62
N LEU A 737 1.40 -84.34 -4.09
CA LEU A 737 2.11 -83.23 -3.46
C LEU A 737 1.34 -81.92 -3.69
N GLY A 738 1.25 -81.11 -2.64
CA GLY A 738 0.87 -79.71 -2.81
C GLY A 738 2.00 -78.92 -3.48
N THR A 739 1.65 -77.93 -4.30
CA THR A 739 2.65 -77.10 -4.97
C THR A 739 3.47 -76.32 -3.94
N GLY A 740 4.80 -76.45 -4.01
CA GLY A 740 5.72 -76.01 -2.95
C GLY A 740 6.35 -77.16 -2.15
N GLY A 741 6.04 -78.42 -2.51
CA GLY A 741 6.71 -79.61 -2.00
C GLY A 741 6.06 -80.22 -0.75
N THR A 742 4.82 -79.84 -0.44
CA THR A 742 4.12 -80.36 0.74
C THR A 742 3.70 -81.80 0.50
N GLN A 743 4.22 -82.72 1.32
CA GLN A 743 4.02 -84.15 1.16
C GLN A 743 2.54 -84.55 1.32
N GLY A 744 2.04 -85.36 0.39
CA GLY A 744 0.74 -86.02 0.52
C GLY A 744 0.78 -87.22 1.45
N GLY A 745 -0.38 -87.61 1.97
CA GLY A 745 -0.51 -88.77 2.85
C GLY A 745 -0.26 -90.08 2.12
N SER A 746 0.36 -91.04 2.79
CA SER A 746 0.53 -92.40 2.27
C SER A 746 -0.83 -93.09 2.11
N GLY A 747 -1.00 -93.87 1.04
CA GLY A 747 -2.16 -94.73 0.89
C GLY A 747 -2.19 -95.81 1.97
N GLY A 748 -3.40 -96.16 2.42
CA GLY A 748 -3.60 -97.23 3.38
C GLY A 748 -3.35 -98.59 2.74
N SER A 749 -2.73 -99.52 3.47
CA SER A 749 -2.57 -100.90 3.00
C SER A 749 -3.92 -101.60 2.90
N GLY A 750 -4.13 -102.43 1.87
CA GLY A 750 -5.29 -103.31 1.81
C GLY A 750 -5.26 -104.41 2.88
N GLY A 751 -6.40 -104.99 3.21
CA GLY A 751 -6.53 -105.97 4.30
C GLY A 751 -7.98 -106.29 4.65
N ASP A 752 -8.22 -106.91 5.81
CA ASP A 752 -9.58 -107.10 6.36
C ASP A 752 -9.57 -106.76 7.87
N PRO A 753 -9.96 -105.53 8.26
CA PRO A 753 -10.37 -104.42 7.40
C PRO A 753 -9.20 -103.76 6.66
N GLY A 754 -9.49 -103.04 5.57
CA GLY A 754 -8.54 -102.17 4.91
C GLY A 754 -8.03 -101.07 5.84
N GLN A 755 -6.74 -100.71 5.77
CA GLN A 755 -6.17 -99.68 6.64
C GLN A 755 -6.44 -98.27 6.09
N GLY A 756 -6.56 -97.31 7.01
CA GLY A 756 -6.78 -95.90 6.66
C GLY A 756 -5.60 -95.28 5.90
N GLY A 757 -5.92 -94.36 4.98
CA GLY A 757 -4.93 -93.49 4.35
C GLY A 757 -4.41 -92.43 5.33
N GLY A 758 -3.13 -92.08 5.19
CA GLY A 758 -2.53 -90.99 5.96
C GLY A 758 -3.09 -89.62 5.56
N ASN A 759 -3.15 -88.69 6.50
CA ASN A 759 -3.51 -87.30 6.19
C ASN A 759 -2.41 -86.62 5.37
N GLY A 760 -2.79 -85.69 4.50
CA GLY A 760 -1.84 -84.82 3.82
C GLY A 760 -1.27 -83.77 4.77
N ASN A 761 -0.02 -83.37 4.54
CA ASN A 761 0.59 -82.33 5.38
C ASN A 761 0.03 -80.95 5.05
N THR A 762 -0.08 -80.10 6.08
CA THR A 762 -0.44 -78.68 5.92
C THR A 762 0.67 -77.94 5.20
N GLY A 763 0.30 -77.09 4.24
CA GLY A 763 1.24 -76.25 3.50
C GLY A 763 1.92 -75.22 4.40
N ALA A 764 3.22 -75.03 4.20
CA ALA A 764 3.97 -74.00 4.92
C ALA A 764 3.45 -72.59 4.57
N PRO A 765 3.33 -71.68 5.54
CA PRO A 765 2.99 -70.28 5.28
C PRO A 765 4.11 -69.60 4.50
N GLY A 766 3.75 -68.58 3.70
CA GLY A 766 4.71 -67.72 3.04
C GLY A 766 5.37 -66.74 4.01
N GLY A 767 6.65 -66.44 3.78
CA GLY A 767 7.37 -65.40 4.53
C GLY A 767 6.85 -63.99 4.23
N ASN A 768 6.85 -63.11 5.23
CA ASN A 768 6.48 -61.71 5.05
C ASN A 768 7.54 -60.95 4.23
N GLY A 769 7.09 -59.94 3.49
CA GLY A 769 7.95 -58.99 2.81
C GLY A 769 8.69 -58.07 3.78
N SER A 770 9.85 -57.58 3.35
CA SER A 770 10.64 -56.59 4.06
C SER A 770 10.10 -55.18 3.86
N ASN A 771 10.08 -54.38 4.93
CA ASN A 771 9.75 -52.96 4.83
C ASN A 771 10.77 -52.20 3.96
N GLY A 772 10.30 -51.21 3.23
CA GLY A 772 11.14 -50.30 2.46
C GLY A 772 12.01 -49.42 3.37
N ALA A 773 13.20 -49.05 2.90
CA ALA A 773 14.11 -48.19 3.64
C ALA A 773 13.52 -46.78 3.85
N ALA A 774 13.80 -46.15 4.99
CA ALA A 774 13.41 -44.76 5.21
C ALA A 774 14.18 -43.81 4.28
N GLY A 775 13.49 -42.80 3.74
CA GLY A 775 14.13 -41.67 3.08
C GLY A 775 14.89 -40.81 4.08
N SER A 776 16.12 -40.42 3.73
CA SER A 776 16.95 -39.57 4.58
C SER A 776 17.78 -38.59 3.77
N GLY A 777 17.69 -37.30 4.13
CA GLY A 777 18.43 -36.21 3.49
C GLY A 777 18.11 -36.03 2.00
N GLY A 778 19.09 -35.55 1.27
CA GLY A 778 19.03 -35.32 -0.17
C GLY A 778 20.41 -34.96 -0.71
N SER A 779 20.47 -34.70 -2.02
CA SER A 779 21.69 -34.29 -2.70
C SER A 779 21.38 -33.27 -3.78
N THR A 780 22.40 -32.51 -4.18
CA THR A 780 22.29 -31.67 -5.36
C THR A 780 22.51 -32.52 -6.61
N THR A 781 21.48 -32.70 -7.43
CA THR A 781 21.54 -33.41 -8.72
C THR A 781 21.11 -32.43 -9.81
N THR A 782 21.77 -32.46 -10.96
CA THR A 782 21.55 -31.48 -12.06
C THR A 782 21.57 -30.02 -11.59
N ASN A 783 22.41 -29.71 -10.60
CA ASN A 783 22.56 -28.40 -9.94
C ASN A 783 21.37 -27.94 -9.07
N PHE A 784 20.36 -28.78 -8.79
CA PHE A 784 19.25 -28.46 -7.89
C PHE A 784 19.13 -29.45 -6.74
N TRP A 785 18.48 -29.04 -5.66
CA TRP A 785 18.21 -29.94 -4.53
C TRP A 785 17.21 -31.03 -4.92
N VAL A 786 17.55 -32.28 -4.62
CA VAL A 786 16.67 -33.45 -4.76
C VAL A 786 16.69 -34.23 -3.44
N GLY A 787 15.52 -34.36 -2.81
CA GLY A 787 15.36 -35.14 -1.58
C GLY A 787 15.26 -36.65 -1.84
N ASN A 788 15.69 -37.45 -0.86
CA ASN A 788 15.63 -38.91 -0.95
C ASN A 788 14.25 -39.45 -0.50
N GLY A 789 13.51 -40.07 -1.42
CA GLY A 789 12.26 -40.76 -1.11
C GLY A 789 12.45 -42.04 -0.29
N GLY A 790 11.36 -42.58 0.22
CA GLY A 790 11.34 -43.88 0.88
C GLY A 790 11.43 -45.03 -0.13
N GLY A 791 12.02 -46.15 0.31
CA GLY A 791 12.11 -47.37 -0.48
C GLY A 791 10.76 -48.10 -0.58
N ILE A 792 10.62 -48.92 -1.61
CA ILE A 792 9.45 -49.78 -1.82
C ILE A 792 9.55 -51.00 -0.88
N GLY A 793 8.44 -51.35 -0.21
CA GLY A 793 8.34 -52.60 0.54
C GLY A 793 8.26 -53.80 -0.40
N THR A 794 8.88 -54.92 -0.05
CA THR A 794 8.84 -56.12 -0.91
C THR A 794 7.54 -56.89 -0.70
N SER A 795 7.05 -57.58 -1.73
CA SER A 795 5.91 -58.50 -1.59
C SER A 795 6.25 -59.68 -0.69
N GLY A 796 5.25 -60.23 0.00
CA GLY A 796 5.42 -61.49 0.72
C GLY A 796 5.69 -62.67 -0.24
N ALA A 797 5.95 -63.84 0.33
CA ALA A 797 5.95 -65.10 -0.43
C ALA A 797 4.57 -65.75 -0.40
N HIS A 798 4.23 -66.51 -1.44
CA HIS A 798 2.99 -67.29 -1.45
C HIS A 798 3.08 -68.45 -0.46
N GLY A 799 1.95 -68.83 0.14
CA GLY A 799 1.87 -70.06 0.92
C GLY A 799 1.93 -71.29 0.03
N ASN A 800 2.43 -72.41 0.55
CA ASN A 800 2.43 -73.66 -0.19
C ASN A 800 1.05 -74.33 -0.18
N GLY A 801 0.72 -75.08 -1.23
CA GLY A 801 -0.47 -75.94 -1.24
C GLY A 801 -0.32 -77.06 -0.22
N GLY A 802 -1.43 -77.48 0.39
CA GLY A 802 -1.48 -78.66 1.26
C GLY A 802 -1.34 -79.96 0.47
N GLY A 803 -0.76 -80.99 1.07
CA GLY A 803 -0.71 -82.33 0.46
C GLY A 803 -2.09 -82.97 0.41
N GLY A 804 -2.37 -83.80 -0.59
CA GLY A 804 -3.58 -84.61 -0.62
C GLY A 804 -3.54 -85.71 0.43
N GLY A 805 -4.70 -86.13 0.95
CA GLY A 805 -4.80 -87.31 1.82
C GLY A 805 -4.65 -88.60 1.03
N GLY A 806 -4.06 -89.63 1.62
CA GLY A 806 -3.96 -90.96 1.00
C GLY A 806 -5.33 -91.63 0.90
N GLY A 807 -5.54 -92.43 -0.14
CA GLY A 807 -6.73 -93.28 -0.23
C GLY A 807 -6.66 -94.41 0.80
N GLY A 808 -7.80 -94.84 1.32
CA GLY A 808 -7.88 -96.01 2.18
C GLY A 808 -7.67 -97.32 1.40
N GLY A 809 -7.15 -98.35 2.07
CA GLY A 809 -6.96 -99.68 1.48
C GLY A 809 -8.28 -100.37 1.17
N GLY A 810 -8.29 -101.18 0.09
CA GLY A 810 -9.41 -102.06 -0.23
C GLY A 810 -9.49 -103.26 0.70
N GLN A 811 -10.68 -103.85 0.79
CA GLN A 811 -10.91 -105.05 1.61
C GLN A 811 -10.75 -106.33 0.79
N GLY A 812 -10.06 -107.33 1.33
CA GLY A 812 -9.98 -108.65 0.72
C GLY A 812 -9.69 -109.80 1.68
N GLY A 813 -10.44 -110.89 1.54
CA GLY A 813 -10.30 -112.10 2.36
C GLY A 813 -11.05 -113.31 1.76
N GLY A 814 -10.81 -114.51 2.29
CA GLY A 814 -11.36 -115.76 1.72
C GLY A 814 -12.87 -115.98 1.91
N PHE A 815 -13.52 -115.21 2.81
CA PHE A 815 -14.94 -115.37 3.18
C PHE A 815 -15.72 -114.04 3.26
N VAL A 816 -15.22 -112.96 2.63
CA VAL A 816 -15.84 -111.62 2.61
C VAL A 816 -16.08 -111.17 1.17
N ILE A 817 -17.10 -110.33 0.93
CA ILE A 817 -17.32 -109.70 -0.37
C ILE A 817 -16.43 -108.46 -0.46
N ASN A 818 -15.46 -108.48 -1.37
CA ASN A 818 -14.42 -107.45 -1.40
C ASN A 818 -14.96 -106.02 -1.61
N GLY A 819 -14.62 -105.13 -0.68
CA GLY A 819 -14.94 -103.69 -0.73
C GLY A 819 -13.84 -102.80 -1.29
N GLY A 820 -14.24 -101.71 -1.96
CA GLY A 820 -13.35 -100.65 -2.45
C GLY A 820 -13.04 -99.60 -1.39
N GLY A 821 -11.77 -99.25 -1.23
CA GLY A 821 -11.29 -98.25 -0.28
C GLY A 821 -11.87 -96.85 -0.53
N ASN A 822 -11.90 -96.03 0.52
CA ASN A 822 -12.36 -94.65 0.43
C ASN A 822 -11.32 -93.74 -0.23
N GLY A 823 -11.76 -92.78 -1.06
CA GLY A 823 -10.88 -91.75 -1.61
C GLY A 823 -10.37 -90.80 -0.52
N GLY A 824 -9.10 -90.41 -0.62
CA GLY A 824 -8.52 -89.36 0.23
C GLY A 824 -9.01 -87.97 -0.18
N GLY A 825 -9.04 -87.03 0.76
CA GLY A 825 -9.42 -85.64 0.49
C GLY A 825 -8.31 -84.87 -0.25
N GLY A 826 -8.68 -83.95 -1.13
CA GLY A 826 -7.74 -83.06 -1.80
C GLY A 826 -7.13 -82.04 -0.83
N GLY A 827 -5.86 -81.70 -1.00
CA GLY A 827 -5.22 -80.64 -0.23
C GLY A 827 -5.78 -79.26 -0.58
N GLY A 828 -5.80 -78.35 0.38
CA GLY A 828 -6.18 -76.95 0.16
C GLY A 828 -5.10 -76.18 -0.58
N ALA A 829 -5.49 -75.19 -1.40
CA ALA A 829 -4.53 -74.37 -2.12
C ALA A 829 -3.83 -73.36 -1.19
N GLY A 830 -2.57 -73.05 -1.45
CA GLY A 830 -1.86 -71.99 -0.75
C GLY A 830 -2.44 -70.62 -1.07
N GLY A 831 -2.46 -69.73 -0.07
CA GLY A 831 -2.86 -68.34 -0.25
C GLY A 831 -1.77 -67.51 -0.93
N CYS A 832 -2.18 -66.51 -1.70
CA CYS A 832 -1.24 -65.66 -2.43
C CYS A 832 -0.61 -64.60 -1.53
N ALA A 833 0.60 -64.18 -1.84
CA ALA A 833 1.28 -63.11 -1.13
C ALA A 833 0.52 -61.78 -1.25
N GLY A 834 0.56 -60.97 -0.19
CA GLY A 834 0.24 -59.55 -0.27
C GLY A 834 1.39 -58.80 -0.92
N SER A 835 1.10 -57.83 -1.78
CA SER A 835 2.14 -56.97 -2.36
C SER A 835 2.59 -55.90 -1.37
N GLY A 836 3.83 -55.44 -1.52
CA GLY A 836 4.39 -54.39 -0.68
C GLY A 836 3.86 -53.00 -1.03
N GLY A 837 3.87 -52.09 -0.05
CA GLY A 837 3.53 -50.69 -0.27
C GLY A 837 4.69 -49.92 -0.93
N THR A 838 4.38 -48.91 -1.75
CA THR A 838 5.42 -48.04 -2.33
C THR A 838 5.87 -46.99 -1.31
N GLY A 839 7.10 -46.49 -1.46
CA GLY A 839 7.63 -45.47 -0.56
C GLY A 839 7.06 -44.08 -0.84
N GLY A 840 7.00 -43.23 0.18
CA GLY A 840 6.62 -41.82 0.01
C GLY A 840 7.76 -41.00 -0.59
N THR A 841 7.44 -39.97 -1.36
CA THR A 841 8.46 -39.08 -1.95
C THR A 841 8.95 -38.05 -0.93
N ALA A 842 10.12 -37.45 -1.17
CA ALA A 842 10.68 -36.45 -0.26
C ALA A 842 9.96 -35.10 -0.39
N GLY A 843 9.97 -34.32 0.69
CA GLY A 843 9.55 -32.92 0.65
C GLY A 843 10.60 -32.01 0.00
N GLY A 844 10.15 -30.92 -0.62
CA GLY A 844 11.02 -29.93 -1.25
C GLY A 844 11.81 -29.10 -0.22
N GLY A 845 12.97 -28.57 -0.62
CA GLY A 845 13.78 -27.68 0.23
C GLY A 845 13.42 -26.21 0.07
N SER A 846 13.60 -25.41 1.12
CA SER A 846 13.47 -23.94 1.05
C SER A 846 14.82 -23.26 1.26
N PHE A 847 15.20 -22.39 0.33
CA PHE A 847 16.52 -21.79 0.23
C PHE A 847 16.43 -20.28 0.00
N GLY A 848 16.99 -19.49 0.90
CA GLY A 848 17.12 -18.04 0.67
C GLY A 848 18.05 -17.76 -0.51
N LEU A 849 19.28 -18.28 -0.44
CA LEU A 849 20.28 -18.21 -1.50
C LEU A 849 20.87 -19.61 -1.77
N PHE A 850 20.77 -20.07 -3.00
CA PHE A 850 21.31 -21.37 -3.43
C PHE A 850 22.41 -21.19 -4.46
N LEU A 851 23.63 -21.60 -4.09
CA LEU A 851 24.85 -21.36 -4.86
C LEU A 851 25.43 -22.68 -5.37
N VAL A 852 25.67 -22.75 -6.68
CA VAL A 852 26.33 -23.86 -7.34
C VAL A 852 27.50 -23.35 -8.15
N ASN A 853 28.69 -23.94 -7.96
CA ASN A 853 29.93 -23.55 -8.64
C ASN A 853 30.20 -22.03 -8.64
N SER A 854 29.73 -21.31 -7.61
CA SER A 854 29.72 -19.84 -7.55
C SER A 854 30.77 -19.38 -6.55
N THR A 855 32.01 -19.26 -7.00
CA THR A 855 33.15 -18.86 -6.17
C THR A 855 33.38 -17.35 -6.23
N GLY A 856 33.50 -16.68 -5.08
CA GLY A 856 33.85 -15.25 -5.04
C GLY A 856 32.68 -14.26 -5.04
N MET A 857 31.43 -14.73 -4.98
CA MET A 857 30.26 -13.88 -4.76
C MET A 857 30.38 -13.14 -3.41
N MET A 858 30.17 -11.82 -3.42
CA MET A 858 30.26 -10.97 -2.23
C MET A 858 28.87 -10.68 -1.65
N LEU A 859 28.69 -10.90 -0.35
CA LEU A 859 27.45 -10.62 0.38
C LEU A 859 27.72 -9.58 1.47
N SER A 860 26.98 -8.47 1.48
CA SER A 860 27.12 -7.42 2.52
C SER A 860 25.79 -6.79 2.90
N GLY A 861 25.47 -6.68 4.18
CA GLY A 861 24.28 -5.96 4.64
C GLY A 861 22.94 -6.60 4.23
N ASN A 862 22.92 -7.89 3.86
CA ASN A 862 21.71 -8.55 3.41
C ASN A 862 20.95 -9.22 4.57
N ALA A 863 19.63 -9.34 4.42
CA ALA A 863 18.78 -10.19 5.24
C ALA A 863 18.31 -11.40 4.42
N ILE A 864 18.78 -12.60 4.73
CA ILE A 864 18.49 -13.82 3.95
C ILE A 864 17.70 -14.79 4.82
N THR A 865 16.44 -15.00 4.43
CA THR A 865 15.45 -15.81 5.13
C THR A 865 14.99 -16.99 4.28
N SER A 866 15.03 -18.20 4.83
CA SER A 866 14.39 -19.37 4.22
C SER A 866 13.09 -19.75 4.94
N GLY A 867 12.11 -20.22 4.17
CA GLY A 867 10.84 -20.74 4.66
C GLY A 867 10.95 -22.16 5.21
N LYS A 868 9.81 -22.78 5.53
CA LYS A 868 9.77 -24.16 6.03
C LYS A 868 10.06 -25.17 4.91
N GLY A 869 10.89 -26.17 5.18
CA GLY A 869 11.07 -27.31 4.27
C GLY A 869 9.81 -28.18 4.20
N GLY A 870 9.50 -28.73 3.03
CA GLY A 870 8.31 -29.56 2.84
C GLY A 870 8.38 -30.85 3.66
N ASN A 871 7.25 -31.32 4.19
CA ASN A 871 7.23 -32.62 4.87
C ASN A 871 7.44 -33.77 3.88
N GLY A 872 8.12 -34.84 4.28
CA GLY A 872 8.19 -36.07 3.49
C GLY A 872 6.83 -36.75 3.38
N GLY A 873 6.59 -37.41 2.26
CA GLY A 873 5.37 -38.20 2.04
C GLY A 873 5.39 -39.50 2.84
N SER A 874 4.22 -39.93 3.32
CA SER A 874 4.10 -41.17 4.08
C SER A 874 4.38 -42.41 3.20
N GLY A 875 4.95 -43.46 3.76
CA GLY A 875 5.09 -44.74 3.07
C GLY A 875 3.75 -45.49 3.00
N GLY A 876 3.46 -46.15 1.87
CA GLY A 876 2.26 -46.95 1.70
C GLY A 876 2.28 -48.21 2.57
N SER A 877 1.13 -48.64 3.07
CA SER A 877 1.06 -49.87 3.89
C SER A 877 1.23 -51.12 3.02
N GLY A 878 2.00 -52.10 3.50
CA GLY A 878 2.03 -53.44 2.90
C GLY A 878 0.71 -54.16 3.12
N ALA A 879 0.30 -54.98 2.16
CA ALA A 879 -1.00 -55.65 2.22
C ALA A 879 -0.93 -57.03 2.86
N SER A 880 -2.06 -57.51 3.38
CA SER A 880 -2.17 -58.85 3.95
C SER A 880 -2.02 -59.94 2.88
N GLY A 881 -1.33 -61.02 3.21
CA GLY A 881 -1.36 -62.24 2.40
C GLY A 881 -2.69 -62.98 2.52
N GLY A 882 -3.09 -63.62 1.42
CA GLY A 882 -4.33 -64.38 1.34
C GLY A 882 -4.30 -65.63 2.21
N ASN A 883 -5.46 -66.01 2.75
CA ASN A 883 -5.58 -67.24 3.52
C ASN A 883 -5.39 -68.47 2.62
N GLY A 884 -4.85 -69.55 3.17
CA GLY A 884 -4.85 -70.85 2.49
C GLY A 884 -6.24 -71.48 2.51
N GLY A 885 -6.52 -72.33 1.54
CA GLY A 885 -7.74 -73.13 1.50
C GLY A 885 -7.70 -74.26 2.52
N GLY A 886 -8.86 -74.66 3.04
CA GLY A 886 -9.00 -75.88 3.83
C GLY A 886 -8.71 -77.13 3.00
N GLY A 887 -8.22 -78.18 3.65
CA GLY A 887 -8.16 -79.51 3.03
C GLY A 887 -9.56 -80.13 2.93
N GLY A 888 -9.78 -80.91 1.89
CA GLY A 888 -10.97 -81.75 1.75
C GLY A 888 -10.93 -82.91 2.72
N ASN A 889 -12.10 -83.34 3.18
CA ASN A 889 -12.23 -84.50 4.04
C ASN A 889 -12.04 -85.79 3.22
N GLY A 890 -11.33 -86.77 3.79
CA GLY A 890 -11.34 -88.13 3.28
C GLY A 890 -12.68 -88.80 3.54
N ALA A 891 -13.10 -89.70 2.66
CA ALA A 891 -14.36 -90.41 2.86
C ALA A 891 -14.23 -91.49 3.95
N THR A 892 -15.31 -91.72 4.70
CA THR A 892 -15.36 -92.64 5.85
C THR A 892 -16.48 -93.67 5.72
N THR A 893 -16.79 -94.07 4.49
CA THR A 893 -17.83 -95.07 4.24
C THR A 893 -17.34 -96.46 4.62
N CYS A 894 -18.14 -97.22 5.36
CA CYS A 894 -17.85 -98.62 5.73
C CYS A 894 -16.47 -98.83 6.41
N THR A 895 -16.05 -97.96 7.34
CA THR A 895 -14.69 -98.02 7.94
C THR A 895 -14.41 -99.26 8.79
N SER A 896 -15.43 -100.04 9.11
CA SER A 896 -15.29 -101.37 9.72
C SER A 896 -14.82 -102.44 8.74
N GLU A 897 -14.81 -102.16 7.43
CA GLU A 897 -14.50 -103.11 6.35
C GLU A 897 -13.40 -102.56 5.43
N VAL A 898 -13.55 -101.33 4.94
CA VAL A 898 -12.58 -100.67 4.04
C VAL A 898 -11.86 -99.53 4.74
N GLY A 899 -10.66 -99.20 4.27
CA GLY A 899 -9.89 -98.11 4.87
C GLY A 899 -10.58 -96.75 4.69
N PRO A 900 -10.64 -95.88 5.73
CA PRO A 900 -11.00 -94.47 5.54
C PRO A 900 -9.95 -93.76 4.67
N GLY A 901 -10.38 -92.76 3.91
CA GLY A 901 -9.47 -91.85 3.23
C GLY A 901 -8.85 -90.89 4.24
N GLY A 902 -7.58 -90.54 4.05
CA GLY A 902 -6.95 -89.46 4.79
C GLY A 902 -7.53 -88.10 4.39
N ASN A 903 -7.56 -87.15 5.32
CA ASN A 903 -7.91 -85.76 5.02
C ASN A 903 -6.78 -85.08 4.24
N GLY A 904 -7.14 -84.18 3.32
CA GLY A 904 -6.16 -83.29 2.72
C GLY A 904 -5.60 -82.31 3.76
N GLY A 905 -4.35 -81.91 3.59
CA GLY A 905 -3.76 -80.84 4.38
C GLY A 905 -4.30 -79.48 3.97
N ALA A 906 -4.42 -78.54 4.90
CA ALA A 906 -4.76 -77.15 4.57
C ALA A 906 -3.62 -76.48 3.79
N GLY A 907 -3.94 -75.51 2.95
CA GLY A 907 -2.95 -74.66 2.32
C GLY A 907 -2.33 -73.67 3.31
N GLY A 908 -1.08 -73.28 3.08
CA GLY A 908 -0.42 -72.24 3.85
C GLY A 908 -0.97 -70.86 3.53
N LYS A 909 -1.03 -69.96 4.52
CA LYS A 909 -1.34 -68.54 4.31
C LYS A 909 -0.20 -67.87 3.51
N GLY A 910 -0.54 -66.98 2.59
CA GLY A 910 0.45 -66.09 1.97
C GLY A 910 1.06 -65.12 2.99
N GLY A 911 2.32 -64.75 2.78
CA GLY A 911 2.98 -63.73 3.59
C GLY A 911 2.41 -62.34 3.33
N ASN A 912 2.42 -61.49 4.36
CA ASN A 912 2.06 -60.08 4.21
C ASN A 912 3.15 -59.35 3.41
N GLY A 913 2.78 -58.37 2.60
CA GLY A 913 3.72 -57.44 1.97
C GLY A 913 4.34 -56.49 2.99
N GLY A 914 5.57 -56.05 2.73
CA GLY A 914 6.24 -55.04 3.55
C GLY A 914 5.68 -53.63 3.33
N HIS A 915 5.75 -52.79 4.35
CA HIS A 915 5.36 -51.38 4.26
C HIS A 915 6.40 -50.58 3.47
N GLY A 916 5.99 -49.61 2.65
CA GLY A 916 6.88 -48.65 2.02
C GLY A 916 7.51 -47.72 3.04
N GLY A 917 8.74 -47.25 2.79
CA GLY A 917 9.40 -46.28 3.65
C GLY A 917 8.79 -44.87 3.52
N GLY A 918 8.83 -44.08 4.59
CA GLY A 918 8.48 -42.66 4.52
C GLY A 918 9.57 -41.84 3.81
N GLY A 919 9.19 -40.81 3.07
CA GLY A 919 10.12 -39.91 2.39
C GLY A 919 10.85 -38.97 3.36
N ALA A 920 12.03 -38.46 2.97
CA ALA A 920 12.74 -37.47 3.77
C ALA A 920 11.98 -36.15 3.85
N GLY A 921 12.10 -35.44 4.98
CA GLY A 921 11.72 -34.03 5.05
C GLY A 921 12.61 -33.17 4.16
N GLY A 922 12.11 -32.01 3.77
CA GLY A 922 12.84 -31.00 3.02
C GLY A 922 13.71 -30.12 3.94
N PRO A 923 14.89 -29.68 3.49
CA PRO A 923 15.73 -28.77 4.27
C PRO A 923 15.20 -27.33 4.27
N SER A 924 15.72 -26.53 5.20
CA SER A 924 15.59 -25.07 5.19
C SER A 924 16.96 -24.44 5.45
N TYR A 925 17.47 -23.68 4.48
CA TYR A 925 18.76 -23.00 4.58
C TYR A 925 18.68 -21.56 4.10
N ALA A 926 19.15 -20.62 4.91
CA ALA A 926 19.34 -19.24 4.46
C ALA A 926 20.32 -19.19 3.28
N VAL A 927 21.49 -19.82 3.41
CA VAL A 927 22.48 -19.94 2.32
C VAL A 927 22.91 -21.40 2.18
N TYR A 928 22.79 -21.96 0.98
CA TYR A 928 23.24 -23.31 0.65
C TYR A 928 24.27 -23.27 -0.49
N ARG A 929 25.35 -24.04 -0.37
CA ARG A 929 26.52 -23.95 -1.25
C ARG A 929 26.94 -25.33 -1.73
N VAL A 930 27.19 -25.44 -3.03
CA VAL A 930 27.73 -26.63 -3.70
C VAL A 930 28.92 -26.19 -4.52
N ASN A 931 30.12 -26.72 -4.24
CA ASN A 931 31.38 -26.32 -4.89
C ASN A 931 31.57 -24.80 -4.97
N SER A 932 31.12 -24.06 -3.96
CA SER A 932 31.08 -22.59 -3.95
C SER A 932 31.88 -22.08 -2.74
N GLY A 933 33.13 -21.67 -2.99
CA GLY A 933 34.06 -21.15 -1.99
C GLY A 933 34.18 -19.61 -2.01
N GLY A 934 34.72 -19.02 -0.94
CA GLY A 934 35.00 -17.58 -0.88
C GLY A 934 33.78 -16.66 -0.65
N VAL A 935 32.60 -17.23 -0.40
CA VAL A 935 31.39 -16.46 -0.07
C VAL A 935 31.36 -16.19 1.45
N SER A 936 31.69 -14.96 1.84
CA SER A 936 31.58 -14.50 3.23
C SER A 936 30.10 -14.29 3.59
N THR A 937 29.72 -14.75 4.78
CA THR A 937 28.40 -14.47 5.37
C THR A 937 28.49 -13.45 6.52
N ALA A 938 29.69 -12.92 6.78
CA ALA A 938 29.88 -11.85 7.75
C ALA A 938 29.08 -10.60 7.33
N ASN A 939 28.54 -9.86 8.29
CA ASN A 939 27.72 -8.66 8.06
C ASN A 939 26.38 -8.92 7.32
N ASN A 940 25.86 -10.15 7.37
CA ASN A 940 24.53 -10.49 6.84
C ASN A 940 23.67 -11.10 7.96
N ILE A 941 22.37 -10.87 7.92
CA ILE A 941 21.39 -11.47 8.82
C ILE A 941 20.86 -12.75 8.15
N LEU A 942 21.09 -13.91 8.78
CA LEU A 942 20.65 -15.20 8.27
C LEU A 942 19.56 -15.79 9.16
N VAL A 943 18.36 -15.94 8.62
CA VAL A 943 17.21 -16.54 9.31
C VAL A 943 16.81 -17.83 8.58
N PHE A 944 16.73 -18.94 9.30
CA PHE A 944 16.34 -20.22 8.71
C PHE A 944 15.01 -20.69 9.28
N GLY A 945 14.13 -21.13 8.39
CA GLY A 945 12.91 -21.83 8.74
C GLY A 945 13.18 -23.20 9.35
N THR A 946 12.10 -23.90 9.71
CA THR A 946 12.20 -25.28 10.20
C THR A 946 12.37 -26.26 9.04
N GLY A 947 13.16 -27.31 9.25
CA GLY A 947 13.17 -28.46 8.34
C GLY A 947 11.82 -29.16 8.34
N GLY A 948 11.47 -29.78 7.21
CA GLY A 948 10.28 -30.60 7.09
C GLY A 948 10.37 -31.86 7.96
N ALA A 949 9.22 -32.32 8.45
CA ALA A 949 9.14 -33.63 9.10
C ALA A 949 9.39 -34.73 8.08
N GLY A 950 9.97 -35.86 8.50
CA GLY A 950 10.01 -37.05 7.67
C GLY A 950 8.62 -37.67 7.52
N GLY A 951 8.39 -38.36 6.41
CA GLY A 951 7.12 -39.02 6.14
C GLY A 951 6.88 -40.18 7.10
N THR A 952 5.64 -40.35 7.56
CA THR A 952 5.28 -41.46 8.45
C THR A 952 5.26 -42.79 7.70
N SER A 953 5.53 -43.89 8.38
CA SER A 953 5.34 -45.24 7.85
C SER A 953 5.16 -46.23 8.98
N SER A 954 4.28 -47.21 8.81
CA SER A 954 4.16 -48.38 9.69
C SER A 954 5.37 -49.31 9.63
N GLY A 955 6.24 -49.13 8.64
CA GLY A 955 7.56 -49.73 8.57
C GLY A 955 8.63 -48.76 9.05
N ASN A 956 9.41 -48.21 8.12
CA ASN A 956 10.49 -47.27 8.41
C ASN A 956 10.06 -45.84 8.06
N SER A 957 9.79 -45.01 9.08
CA SER A 957 9.46 -43.60 8.90
C SER A 957 10.66 -42.81 8.38
N GLY A 958 10.42 -41.85 7.50
CA GLY A 958 11.44 -40.97 6.94
C GLY A 958 12.12 -40.12 8.02
N ALA A 959 13.38 -39.76 7.77
CA ALA A 959 14.11 -38.91 8.68
C ALA A 959 13.66 -37.45 8.54
N PRO A 960 13.41 -36.73 9.65
CA PRO A 960 13.30 -35.27 9.61
C PRO A 960 14.67 -34.66 9.29
N VAL A 961 14.69 -33.51 8.62
CA VAL A 961 15.93 -32.78 8.41
C VAL A 961 16.22 -31.95 9.66
N ARG A 962 17.37 -32.24 10.31
CA ARG A 962 17.81 -31.55 11.54
C ARG A 962 18.09 -30.07 11.23
N ARG A 963 17.72 -29.16 12.14
CA ARG A 963 18.14 -27.74 12.09
C ARG A 963 19.67 -27.70 11.91
N VAL A 964 20.14 -27.33 10.73
CA VAL A 964 21.57 -27.19 10.51
C VAL A 964 21.99 -25.85 11.10
N ARG A 965 22.61 -25.91 12.28
CA ARG A 965 23.22 -24.75 12.91
C ARG A 965 24.36 -24.25 12.03
N SER A 966 24.64 -22.95 12.13
CA SER A 966 25.70 -22.20 11.46
C SER A 966 27.14 -22.72 11.67
N SER A 967 27.36 -23.89 12.26
CA SER A 967 28.67 -24.51 12.46
C SER A 967 29.02 -25.60 11.44
N ASP A 968 28.06 -26.09 10.66
CA ASP A 968 28.32 -27.13 9.62
C ASP A 968 28.67 -26.51 8.26
N PHE A 969 29.49 -25.46 8.26
CA PHE A 969 30.11 -24.84 7.06
C PHE A 969 31.22 -25.71 6.44
N ARG A 970 31.20 -27.03 6.62
CA ARG A 970 32.18 -27.90 5.96
C ARG A 970 31.64 -28.32 4.59
N SER A 971 32.39 -27.94 3.56
CA SER A 971 32.30 -28.51 2.22
C SER A 971 32.10 -30.03 2.31
N ARG A 972 31.03 -30.53 1.72
CA ARG A 972 31.01 -31.87 1.15
C ARG A 972 30.97 -31.74 -0.35
#